data_AF-A0A1H7EZ73-F1
#
_entry.id   AF-A0A1H7EZ73-F1
#
_cell.length_a   1.000
_cell.length_b   1.000
_cell.length_c   1.000
_cell.angle_alpha   90.00
_cell.angle_beta   90.00
_cell.angle_gamma   90.00
#
_symmetry.space_group_name_H-M   'P 1'
#
loop_
_entity.id
_entity.type
_entity.pdbx_description
1 polymer ?
#
loop_
_entity_poly.entity_id
_entity_poly.type
_entity_poly.pdbx_seq_one_letter_code
_entity_poly.pdbx_strand_id
1 'polypeptide(L)'
;MKEYMQYPMWDAALPLEERLNDLIARLTTEEKIGLIPTREAAVPRLGIPGYNVGGEAAHGVAWIGEATVFPQPLGLSSTWNTKLMREIGSVIGDEARAYHHRAPERHGLTLWAPTVDLERDPRWGRTEEGYGEDPVLTGEMSAALVKGMQGNHPFYLKMVATLKHFFANNNEKDRLNCSSSIDPRNLREYYLKAFETPFIEGGALSMMTAYNSINGTPAIESPYVNNVVKGEWAMPGFIVCDGGDLSQTVNDHGYHATHAESAAGAIKAGVDCLTDEVDLVVSALEEALERNLLEVEDLDRAIRNIFGVRMRLGQLDQTGLNPYASISESVLCAPEHAKLSYRAAAESIVLLQNDGLLPLQSERLQKVSVIGPLADVVYTDWYSGTLPYRVTVLEGLRKQLGGAEVSFADGNDRISLKTADGKVITLGVEGKLVAVPEGSAEAAEFIHQDWGWGSHTLRSVKNNRYVSLTEQGIYQANAPEIGGWFVKEVVQIDSQADGTSTLRTWNGLPLRLDEHQRQLVLSPTPEQKDEDLSSSGNPDAVEGKQKPPVFKLDIVANGIEQAKKAAQNSDVSIVVVGNSPYINGKEEIDRPSLQLPPEQARLVREVCQVNPNTVVVIVGSYPFALQELKDVAPAIVYLTHAGQELGNAVADVLLGNYAPAGRLNMTWYEDESQLPDIMDYDIIHNGTTYMYHEGPVLYPFGHGLTYSEFEYRAIRVEHAQGSSGDDVLKIEVQIENKGERASDEVVQLYGHAQSSRVKRPQRQLIGFRRIHLASGAVENLSFEIPVQKLSFWDVTRDRYCIETATWSIMAGRSSADIRQTAEIHIEGETIPARALNVPTFAENYDAYADVLLDECQEGRSAVRAIAPGESLYREGRSSWISFHDNAFRQASEFEGRVAAFGEDGELEIRAEGPEGPLLGTCVVPGSAGTVNGKNLQWNTARCSLKAEREINQLCIVFKGGAALQQFVLK
;
A
#
# COMPACT_ATOMS: atom_id res chain seq x y z
N MET A 1 -0.18 -2.12 50.34
CA MET A 1 -0.76 -2.53 49.05
C MET A 1 -1.99 -1.65 48.83
N LYS A 2 -2.13 -1.00 47.67
CA LYS A 2 -3.30 -0.13 47.42
C LYS A 2 -4.56 -1.01 47.35
N GLU A 3 -5.71 -0.49 47.78
CA GLU A 3 -6.95 -1.28 47.94
C GLU A 3 -7.39 -1.98 46.65
N TYR A 4 -7.30 -1.28 45.51
CA TYR A 4 -7.66 -1.83 44.20
C TYR A 4 -6.82 -3.04 43.76
N MET A 5 -5.63 -3.22 44.34
CA MET A 5 -4.72 -4.31 43.95
C MET A 5 -5.23 -5.70 44.39
N GLN A 6 -6.27 -5.74 45.23
CA GLN A 6 -6.90 -6.99 45.69
C GLN A 6 -8.00 -7.48 44.75
N TYR A 7 -8.37 -6.71 43.72
CA TYR A 7 -9.43 -7.10 42.78
C TYR A 7 -8.98 -8.21 41.83
N PRO A 8 -9.85 -9.19 41.50
CA PRO A 8 -9.55 -10.28 40.56
C PRO A 8 -8.90 -9.81 39.25
N MET A 9 -9.32 -8.67 38.70
CA MET A 9 -8.73 -8.12 37.46
C MET A 9 -7.19 -7.95 37.49
N TRP A 10 -6.60 -7.79 38.68
CA TRP A 10 -5.15 -7.62 38.89
C TRP A 10 -4.40 -8.93 39.22
N ASP A 11 -5.10 -10.04 39.47
CA ASP A 11 -4.48 -11.33 39.73
C ASP A 11 -4.18 -12.05 38.40
N ALA A 12 -2.93 -11.96 37.95
CA ALA A 12 -2.50 -12.56 36.69
C ALA A 12 -2.53 -14.10 36.68
N ALA A 13 -2.72 -14.76 37.83
CA ALA A 13 -2.88 -16.21 37.90
C ALA A 13 -4.30 -16.67 37.54
N LEU A 14 -5.29 -15.77 37.54
CA LEU A 14 -6.68 -16.09 37.17
C LEU A 14 -6.86 -16.16 35.65
N PRO A 15 -7.84 -16.98 35.16
CA PRO A 15 -8.21 -17.00 33.75
C PRO A 15 -8.60 -15.60 33.24
N LEU A 16 -8.22 -15.30 31.99
CA LEU A 16 -8.47 -13.99 31.38
C LEU A 16 -9.93 -13.55 31.48
N GLU A 17 -10.88 -14.45 31.18
CA GLU A 17 -12.31 -14.12 31.22
C GLU A 17 -12.82 -13.74 32.61
N GLU A 18 -12.28 -14.35 33.67
CA GLU A 18 -12.63 -13.98 35.05
C GLU A 18 -12.18 -12.56 35.38
N ARG A 19 -10.97 -12.21 34.92
CA ARG A 19 -10.39 -10.88 35.10
C ARG A 19 -11.15 -9.80 34.31
N LEU A 20 -11.56 -10.11 33.07
CA LEU A 20 -12.36 -9.22 32.24
C LEU A 20 -13.75 -9.00 32.82
N ASN A 21 -14.40 -10.06 33.33
CA ASN A 21 -15.71 -9.95 33.99
C ASN A 21 -15.67 -9.03 35.21
N ASP A 22 -14.64 -9.17 36.06
CA ASP A 22 -14.47 -8.30 37.23
C ASP A 22 -14.18 -6.84 36.83
N LEU A 23 -13.35 -6.62 35.81
CA LEU A 23 -13.08 -5.28 35.30
C LEU A 23 -14.35 -4.57 34.80
N ILE A 24 -15.08 -5.21 33.88
CA ILE A 24 -16.27 -4.62 33.24
C ILE A 24 -17.35 -4.30 34.28
N ALA A 25 -17.59 -5.20 35.23
CA ALA A 25 -18.57 -5.00 36.30
C ALA A 25 -18.22 -3.84 37.24
N ARG A 26 -16.96 -3.41 37.27
CA ARG A 26 -16.50 -2.31 38.12
C ARG A 26 -16.63 -0.96 37.45
N LEU A 27 -16.44 -0.84 36.15
CA LEU A 27 -16.37 0.42 35.41
C LEU A 27 -17.70 1.19 35.44
N THR A 28 -17.65 2.50 35.64
CA THR A 28 -18.82 3.38 35.44
C THR A 28 -19.01 3.67 33.95
N THR A 29 -20.19 4.11 33.53
CA THR A 29 -20.42 4.51 32.13
C THR A 29 -19.45 5.60 31.66
N GLU A 30 -19.19 6.61 32.48
CA GLU A 30 -18.22 7.69 32.18
C GLU A 30 -16.81 7.14 31.94
N GLU A 31 -16.36 6.20 32.77
CA GLU A 31 -15.05 5.56 32.58
C GLU A 31 -15.04 4.65 31.35
N LYS A 32 -16.15 3.99 31.02
CA LYS A 32 -16.26 3.20 29.80
C LYS A 32 -16.08 4.07 28.56
N ILE A 33 -16.75 5.24 28.51
CA ILE A 33 -16.60 6.21 27.42
C ILE A 33 -15.14 6.67 27.31
N GLY A 34 -14.49 6.98 28.43
CA GLY A 34 -13.08 7.41 28.45
C GLY A 34 -12.05 6.36 28.02
N LEU A 35 -12.45 5.09 27.85
CA LEU A 35 -11.58 3.98 27.46
C LEU A 35 -11.72 3.56 25.98
N ILE A 36 -12.58 4.24 25.20
CA ILE A 36 -12.77 4.00 23.75
C ILE A 36 -11.80 4.81 22.86
N PRO A 37 -11.45 6.08 23.16
CA PRO A 37 -10.55 6.85 22.30
C PRO A 37 -9.14 6.26 22.24
N THR A 38 -8.41 6.53 21.15
CA THR A 38 -6.99 6.14 21.00
C THR A 38 -6.08 6.56 22.15
N ARG A 39 -6.41 7.67 22.83
CA ARG A 39 -5.81 8.07 24.11
C ARG A 39 -6.79 7.75 25.23
N GLU A 40 -6.63 6.57 25.80
CA GLU A 40 -7.48 6.05 26.85
C GLU A 40 -7.20 6.74 28.18
N ALA A 41 -8.28 7.19 28.85
CA ALA A 41 -8.20 7.84 30.14
C ALA A 41 -7.70 6.90 31.23
N ALA A 42 -7.02 7.46 32.23
CA ALA A 42 -6.73 6.73 33.45
C ALA A 42 -8.02 6.48 34.25
N VAL A 43 -8.08 5.37 34.99
CA VAL A 43 -9.14 5.09 35.98
C VAL A 43 -8.51 4.99 37.37
N PRO A 44 -8.25 6.13 38.05
CA PRO A 44 -7.43 6.14 39.27
C PRO A 44 -7.98 5.29 40.41
N ARG A 45 -9.31 5.20 40.55
CA ARG A 45 -9.93 4.41 41.63
C ARG A 45 -9.70 2.89 41.45
N LEU A 46 -9.48 2.44 40.22
CA LEU A 46 -9.17 1.05 39.89
C LEU A 46 -7.66 0.83 39.67
N GLY A 47 -6.86 1.90 39.73
CA GLY A 47 -5.42 1.86 39.52
C GLY A 47 -4.98 1.69 38.07
N ILE A 48 -5.90 1.85 37.10
CA ILE A 48 -5.60 1.69 35.68
C ILE A 48 -4.93 2.99 35.19
N PRO A 49 -3.70 2.94 34.65
CA PRO A 49 -3.07 4.10 34.05
C PRO A 49 -3.70 4.43 32.69
N GLY A 50 -3.54 5.69 32.26
CA GLY A 50 -3.84 6.06 30.88
C GLY A 50 -2.96 5.28 29.91
N TYR A 51 -3.47 5.04 28.71
CA TYR A 51 -2.80 4.25 27.70
C TYR A 51 -3.01 4.86 26.32
N ASN A 52 -2.00 4.76 25.46
CA ASN A 52 -2.12 5.18 24.07
C ASN A 52 -2.16 3.93 23.20
N VAL A 53 -3.26 3.74 22.47
CA VAL A 53 -3.32 2.84 21.32
C VAL A 53 -2.69 3.56 20.13
N GLY A 54 -1.92 2.85 19.31
CA GLY A 54 -1.31 3.40 18.11
C GLY A 54 0.15 3.81 18.27
N GLY A 55 0.67 4.37 17.17
CA GLY A 55 2.10 4.50 16.88
C GLY A 55 2.47 3.58 15.70
N GLU A 56 3.64 3.81 15.11
CA GLU A 56 3.98 3.22 13.81
C GLU A 56 5.18 2.28 13.86
N ALA A 57 5.14 1.26 13.00
CA ALA A 57 6.09 0.17 13.02
C ALA A 57 6.31 -0.50 11.64
N ALA A 58 6.08 0.21 10.53
CA ALA A 58 6.08 -0.36 9.18
C ALA A 58 7.37 -1.13 8.85
N HIS A 59 8.53 -0.54 9.18
CA HIS A 59 9.85 -1.15 8.94
C HIS A 59 10.87 -0.78 10.03
N GLY A 60 10.39 -0.69 11.28
CA GLY A 60 11.11 -0.15 12.43
C GLY A 60 10.16 0.71 13.26
N VAL A 61 10.43 0.91 14.55
CA VAL A 61 9.60 1.81 15.38
C VAL A 61 9.75 3.25 14.87
N ALA A 62 8.63 3.92 14.58
CA ALA A 62 8.63 5.23 13.92
C ALA A 62 8.16 6.38 14.83
N TRP A 63 8.43 7.61 14.39
CA TRP A 63 8.01 8.91 14.99
C TRP A 63 8.56 9.28 16.37
N ILE A 64 9.04 8.31 17.16
CA ILE A 64 9.35 8.53 18.59
C ILE A 64 10.84 8.58 18.92
N GLY A 65 11.71 8.58 17.90
CA GLY A 65 13.15 8.85 18.02
C GLY A 65 14.02 7.94 17.16
N GLU A 66 15.28 7.75 17.57
CA GLU A 66 16.21 6.82 16.92
C GLU A 66 15.78 5.37 17.06
N ALA A 67 15.64 4.67 15.94
CA ALA A 67 15.30 3.25 15.89
C ALA A 67 16.10 2.55 14.80
N THR A 68 16.19 1.23 14.87
CA THR A 68 16.70 0.46 13.73
C THR A 68 15.70 0.56 12.58
N VAL A 69 16.17 1.02 11.41
CA VAL A 69 15.34 1.14 10.21
C VAL A 69 15.75 0.06 9.22
N PHE A 70 14.78 -0.75 8.83
CA PHE A 70 14.92 -1.80 7.83
C PHE A 70 14.55 -1.26 6.45
N PRO A 71 14.69 -2.05 5.36
CA PRO A 71 14.11 -1.66 4.09
C PRO A 71 12.61 -1.42 4.19
N GLN A 72 12.09 -0.55 3.33
CA GLN A 72 10.66 -0.38 3.15
C GLN A 72 9.98 -1.75 2.94
N PRO A 73 8.73 -1.93 3.38
CA PRO A 73 8.00 -3.20 3.27
C PRO A 73 8.03 -3.88 1.89
N LEU A 74 7.94 -3.11 0.80
CA LEU A 74 8.07 -3.63 -0.56
C LEU A 74 9.47 -4.26 -0.82
N GLY A 75 10.51 -3.70 -0.21
CA GLY A 75 11.86 -4.28 -0.21
C GLY A 75 11.97 -5.49 0.70
N LEU A 76 11.31 -5.49 1.86
CA LEU A 76 11.29 -6.64 2.76
C LEU A 76 10.63 -7.85 2.12
N SER A 77 9.52 -7.67 1.42
CA SER A 77 8.87 -8.74 0.63
C SER A 77 9.72 -9.19 -0.55
N SER A 78 10.52 -8.30 -1.16
CA SER A 78 11.48 -8.68 -2.21
C SER A 78 12.56 -9.68 -1.73
N THR A 79 12.69 -9.89 -0.42
CA THR A 79 13.56 -10.96 0.15
C THR A 79 12.97 -12.36 0.00
N TRP A 80 11.64 -12.50 -0.07
CA TRP A 80 10.93 -13.78 -0.05
C TRP A 80 11.35 -14.69 1.12
N ASN A 81 11.68 -14.08 2.27
CA ASN A 81 12.27 -14.76 3.41
C ASN A 81 11.42 -14.55 4.68
N THR A 82 10.45 -15.42 4.90
CA THR A 82 9.58 -15.40 6.09
C THR A 82 10.37 -15.55 7.40
N LYS A 83 11.53 -16.23 7.39
CA LYS A 83 12.38 -16.32 8.58
C LYS A 83 12.98 -14.96 8.93
N LEU A 84 13.50 -14.25 7.94
CA LEU A 84 14.01 -12.87 8.11
C LEU A 84 12.90 -11.94 8.62
N MET A 85 11.68 -12.02 8.06
CA MET A 85 10.54 -11.22 8.54
C MET A 85 10.25 -11.45 10.02
N ARG A 86 10.31 -12.69 10.50
CA ARG A 86 10.10 -13.01 11.93
C ARG A 86 11.22 -12.44 12.81
N GLU A 87 12.46 -12.47 12.35
CA GLU A 87 13.59 -11.88 13.08
C GLU A 87 13.45 -10.35 13.16
N ILE A 88 13.06 -9.70 12.06
CA ILE A 88 12.77 -8.25 12.01
C ILE A 88 11.63 -7.89 12.96
N GLY A 89 10.52 -8.62 12.91
CA GLY A 89 9.38 -8.39 13.79
C GLY A 89 9.77 -8.49 15.27
N SER A 90 10.66 -9.43 15.62
CA SER A 90 11.17 -9.53 17.00
C SER A 90 11.93 -8.28 17.42
N VAL A 91 12.77 -7.72 16.55
CA VAL A 91 13.52 -6.49 16.81
C VAL A 91 12.56 -5.31 17.01
N ILE A 92 11.55 -5.16 16.15
CA ILE A 92 10.53 -4.12 16.29
C ILE A 92 9.84 -4.23 17.66
N GLY A 93 9.45 -5.44 18.07
CA GLY A 93 8.85 -5.67 19.38
C GLY A 93 9.79 -5.37 20.56
N ASP A 94 11.09 -5.64 20.41
CA ASP A 94 12.09 -5.34 21.44
C ASP A 94 12.30 -3.83 21.60
N GLU A 95 12.42 -3.10 20.48
CA GLU A 95 12.56 -1.64 20.49
C GLU A 95 11.26 -0.94 20.95
N ALA A 96 10.08 -1.45 20.57
CA ALA A 96 8.80 -0.96 21.07
C ALA A 96 8.70 -1.11 22.60
N ARG A 97 9.16 -2.23 23.16
CA ARG A 97 9.24 -2.43 24.62
C ARG A 97 10.22 -1.46 25.29
N ALA A 98 11.36 -1.17 24.67
CA ALA A 98 12.31 -0.16 25.17
C ALA A 98 11.66 1.23 25.24
N TYR A 99 10.94 1.66 24.19
CA TYR A 99 10.21 2.92 24.20
C TYR A 99 9.06 2.95 25.21
N HIS A 100 8.30 1.86 25.30
CA HIS A 100 7.25 1.72 26.30
C HIS A 100 7.80 1.88 27.72
N HIS A 101 8.98 1.35 28.04
CA HIS A 101 9.58 1.54 29.36
C HIS A 101 9.95 3.00 29.67
N ARG A 102 10.30 3.80 28.65
CA ARG A 102 10.64 5.23 28.84
C ARG A 102 9.42 6.08 29.23
N ALA A 103 8.28 5.82 28.60
CA ALA A 103 7.04 6.57 28.85
C ALA A 103 5.81 5.70 28.52
N PRO A 104 5.41 4.78 29.41
CA PRO A 104 4.38 3.77 29.14
C PRO A 104 3.00 4.36 28.88
N GLU A 105 2.72 5.56 29.39
CA GLU A 105 1.49 6.31 29.15
C GLU A 105 1.46 7.02 27.78
N ARG A 106 2.62 7.17 27.11
CA ARG A 106 2.73 7.83 25.79
C ARG A 106 2.99 6.83 24.67
N HIS A 107 3.79 5.81 24.94
CA HIS A 107 4.23 4.84 23.95
C HIS A 107 3.52 3.52 24.22
N GLY A 108 2.44 3.30 23.48
CA GLY A 108 1.70 2.04 23.49
C GLY A 108 2.51 0.86 22.98
N LEU A 109 1.91 -0.32 23.08
CA LEU A 109 2.44 -1.56 22.50
C LEU A 109 1.49 -2.15 21.46
N THR A 110 0.55 -1.37 20.95
CA THR A 110 -0.34 -1.73 19.85
C THR A 110 -0.05 -0.80 18.69
N LEU A 111 0.85 -1.20 17.79
CA LEU A 111 1.37 -0.34 16.72
C LEU A 111 0.76 -0.71 15.37
N TRP A 112 0.59 0.27 14.50
CA TRP A 112 -0.09 0.23 13.21
C TRP A 112 0.78 -0.33 12.08
N ALA A 113 1.11 -1.63 12.19
CA ALA A 113 1.80 -2.37 11.16
C ALA A 113 1.47 -3.87 11.27
N PRO A 114 1.63 -4.65 10.18
CA PRO A 114 1.95 -4.23 8.80
C PRO A 114 0.78 -3.65 8.00
N THR A 115 1.10 -2.91 6.93
CA THR A 115 0.17 -2.62 5.83
C THR A 115 0.05 -3.87 4.93
N VAL A 116 -1.13 -4.48 4.85
CA VAL A 116 -1.44 -5.78 4.20
C VAL A 116 -2.25 -5.60 2.90
N ASP A 117 -2.70 -4.38 2.66
CA ASP A 117 -3.18 -3.89 1.38
C ASP A 117 -2.39 -4.46 0.17
N LEU A 118 -3.10 -4.86 -0.88
CA LEU A 118 -2.47 -5.39 -2.09
C LEU A 118 -2.13 -4.26 -3.06
N GLU A 119 -0.90 -4.24 -3.54
CA GLU A 119 -0.41 -3.32 -4.56
C GLU A 119 -0.94 -3.70 -5.95
N ARG A 120 -2.26 -3.62 -6.11
CA ARG A 120 -2.96 -3.90 -7.36
C ARG A 120 -2.48 -2.99 -8.50
N ASP A 121 -2.24 -1.72 -8.18
CA ASP A 121 -1.86 -0.70 -9.14
C ASP A 121 -0.53 -0.05 -8.72
N PRO A 122 0.54 -0.14 -9.52
CA PRO A 122 1.86 0.41 -9.17
C PRO A 122 1.92 1.95 -9.16
N ARG A 123 0.83 2.63 -9.50
CA ARG A 123 0.68 4.07 -9.33
C ARG A 123 0.24 4.46 -7.91
N TRP A 124 -0.23 3.52 -7.10
CA TRP A 124 -0.70 3.84 -5.76
C TRP A 124 0.39 4.54 -4.93
N GLY A 125 0.05 5.68 -4.34
CA GLY A 125 0.98 6.53 -3.59
C GLY A 125 1.67 5.87 -2.39
N ARG A 126 1.11 4.77 -1.87
CA ARG A 126 1.65 4.05 -0.69
C ARG A 126 2.12 2.62 -1.00
N THR A 127 2.39 2.33 -2.28
CA THR A 127 2.93 1.03 -2.73
C THR A 127 4.15 0.59 -1.92
N GLU A 128 4.98 1.51 -1.42
CA GLU A 128 6.15 1.17 -0.61
C GLU A 128 5.83 0.52 0.74
N GLU A 129 4.60 0.68 1.24
CA GLU A 129 4.20 0.28 2.59
C GLU A 129 3.73 -1.17 2.70
N GLY A 130 3.28 -1.80 1.61
CA GLY A 130 2.84 -3.20 1.64
C GLY A 130 3.87 -4.18 1.06
N TYR A 131 3.40 -5.33 0.58
CA TYR A 131 4.23 -6.53 0.39
C TYR A 131 4.16 -7.14 -1.02
N GLY A 132 3.42 -6.54 -1.94
CA GLY A 132 3.31 -6.93 -3.34
C GLY A 132 1.89 -7.31 -3.78
N GLU A 133 1.77 -7.58 -5.07
CA GLU A 133 0.47 -7.81 -5.73
C GLU A 133 -0.14 -9.20 -5.51
N ASP A 134 0.45 -10.04 -4.65
CA ASP A 134 0.07 -11.44 -4.49
C ASP A 134 -0.42 -11.78 -3.07
N PRO A 135 -1.64 -12.32 -2.89
CA PRO A 135 -2.19 -12.67 -1.57
C PRO A 135 -1.37 -13.70 -0.79
N VAL A 136 -0.69 -14.64 -1.45
CA VAL A 136 0.12 -15.67 -0.76
C VAL A 136 1.43 -15.06 -0.28
N LEU A 137 2.14 -14.32 -1.13
CA LEU A 137 3.37 -13.63 -0.73
C LEU A 137 3.09 -12.62 0.39
N THR A 138 2.13 -11.72 0.17
CA THR A 138 1.75 -10.69 1.15
C THR A 138 1.29 -11.31 2.46
N GLY A 139 0.42 -12.32 2.40
CA GLY A 139 -0.09 -13.02 3.57
C GLY A 139 1.00 -13.76 4.37
N GLU A 140 1.91 -14.49 3.71
CA GLU A 140 2.97 -15.25 4.41
C GLU A 140 4.06 -14.33 4.99
N MET A 141 4.43 -13.26 4.27
CA MET A 141 5.45 -12.30 4.74
C MET A 141 4.95 -11.49 5.94
N SER A 142 3.72 -10.97 5.87
CA SER A 142 3.12 -10.23 6.98
C SER A 142 2.80 -11.13 8.17
N ALA A 143 2.30 -12.36 7.97
CA ALA A 143 2.10 -13.32 9.06
C ALA A 143 3.40 -13.64 9.82
N ALA A 144 4.52 -13.77 9.10
CA ALA A 144 5.81 -14.01 9.73
C ALA A 144 6.31 -12.80 10.54
N LEU A 145 6.10 -11.58 10.03
CA LEU A 145 6.40 -10.35 10.76
C LEU A 145 5.57 -10.23 12.04
N VAL A 146 4.26 -10.47 11.95
CA VAL A 146 3.32 -10.47 13.09
C VAL A 146 3.79 -11.44 14.18
N LYS A 147 4.16 -12.67 13.82
CA LYS A 147 4.72 -13.66 14.78
C LYS A 147 5.97 -13.12 15.49
N GLY A 148 6.83 -12.41 14.78
CA GLY A 148 8.01 -11.76 15.35
C GLY A 148 7.63 -10.68 16.36
N MET A 149 6.77 -9.74 15.94
CA MET A 149 6.30 -8.61 16.73
C MET A 149 5.61 -9.07 18.03
N GLN A 150 4.76 -10.10 17.94
CA GLN A 150 3.97 -10.56 19.09
C GLN A 150 4.75 -11.47 20.06
N GLY A 151 5.86 -12.07 19.60
CA GLY A 151 6.64 -13.01 20.40
C GLY A 151 6.01 -14.41 20.50
N ASN A 152 6.63 -15.27 21.32
CA ASN A 152 6.32 -16.71 21.36
C ASN A 152 5.74 -17.18 22.70
N HIS A 153 5.44 -16.27 23.64
CA HIS A 153 4.86 -16.68 24.91
C HIS A 153 3.38 -17.07 24.70
N PRO A 154 2.88 -18.16 25.30
CA PRO A 154 1.51 -18.66 25.06
C PRO A 154 0.37 -17.76 25.59
N PHE A 155 0.70 -16.60 26.16
CA PHE A 155 -0.28 -15.70 26.80
C PHE A 155 0.18 -14.25 26.67
N TYR A 156 1.36 -13.93 27.20
CA TYR A 156 1.93 -12.60 27.08
C TYR A 156 2.35 -12.28 25.65
N LEU A 157 2.19 -11.01 25.28
CA LEU A 157 2.56 -10.47 23.98
C LEU A 157 3.72 -9.50 24.15
N LYS A 158 4.70 -9.56 23.23
CA LYS A 158 5.82 -8.62 23.21
C LYS A 158 5.33 -7.23 22.78
N MET A 159 4.66 -7.14 21.64
CA MET A 159 3.78 -6.05 21.23
C MET A 159 2.59 -6.64 20.46
N VAL A 160 1.66 -5.82 19.99
CA VAL A 160 0.53 -6.22 19.14
C VAL A 160 0.68 -5.54 17.79
N ALA A 161 0.66 -6.36 16.74
CA ALA A 161 0.57 -5.90 15.36
C ALA A 161 -0.88 -5.52 15.06
N THR A 162 -1.08 -4.37 14.42
CA THR A 162 -2.38 -3.89 13.94
C THR A 162 -2.33 -3.87 12.42
N LEU A 163 -2.93 -4.86 11.78
CA LEU A 163 -2.95 -4.96 10.31
C LEU A 163 -3.72 -3.77 9.73
N LYS A 164 -3.25 -3.19 8.63
CA LYS A 164 -3.94 -2.07 7.98
C LYS A 164 -3.85 -2.11 6.46
N HIS A 165 -4.69 -1.41 5.74
CA HIS A 165 -5.97 -0.84 6.15
C HIS A 165 -7.02 -1.81 5.64
N PHE A 166 -8.00 -2.15 6.47
CA PHE A 166 -9.02 -3.14 6.13
C PHE A 166 -10.27 -2.43 5.60
N PHE A 167 -10.59 -2.50 4.31
CA PHE A 167 -9.76 -3.07 3.26
C PHE A 167 -9.96 -2.37 1.93
N ALA A 168 -9.10 -2.72 0.97
CA ALA A 168 -9.11 -2.18 -0.38
C ALA A 168 -8.82 -0.66 -0.44
N ASN A 169 -7.88 -0.21 0.40
CA ASN A 169 -7.42 1.17 0.44
C ASN A 169 -6.16 1.34 -0.43
N ASN A 170 -6.26 0.99 -1.72
CA ASN A 170 -5.10 0.85 -2.61
C ASN A 170 -5.03 1.98 -3.66
N ASN A 171 -5.47 3.17 -3.27
CA ASN A 171 -5.42 4.42 -4.02
C ASN A 171 -5.50 5.61 -3.04
N GLU A 172 -4.95 6.75 -3.41
CA GLU A 172 -5.07 8.00 -2.63
C GLU A 172 -6.12 8.96 -3.21
N LYS A 173 -6.53 8.76 -4.47
CA LYS A 173 -7.56 9.55 -5.15
C LYS A 173 -8.89 9.53 -4.38
N ASP A 174 -9.26 10.70 -3.86
CA ASP A 174 -10.52 10.90 -3.14
C ASP A 174 -10.71 9.91 -1.97
N ARG A 175 -9.63 9.39 -1.37
CA ARG A 175 -9.63 8.28 -0.40
C ARG A 175 -10.59 8.46 0.79
N LEU A 176 -10.89 9.72 1.14
CA LEU A 176 -11.78 10.09 2.25
C LEU A 176 -13.27 10.02 1.91
N ASN A 177 -13.64 9.83 0.65
CA ASN A 177 -15.05 9.74 0.23
C ASN A 177 -15.31 8.80 -0.96
N CYS A 178 -14.28 8.13 -1.48
CA CYS A 178 -14.43 7.20 -2.57
C CYS A 178 -15.05 5.87 -2.11
N SER A 179 -15.55 5.09 -3.07
CA SER A 179 -16.05 3.74 -2.85
C SER A 179 -15.39 2.75 -3.80
N SER A 180 -14.71 1.76 -3.23
CA SER A 180 -14.13 0.63 -3.96
C SER A 180 -15.25 -0.33 -4.35
N SER A 181 -15.56 -0.42 -5.64
CA SER A 181 -16.56 -1.35 -6.20
C SER A 181 -15.90 -2.71 -6.50
N ILE A 182 -16.19 -3.72 -5.69
CA ILE A 182 -15.52 -5.02 -5.69
C ILE A 182 -16.57 -6.13 -5.73
N ASP A 183 -16.54 -6.95 -6.78
CA ASP A 183 -17.43 -8.10 -6.89
C ASP A 183 -17.03 -9.23 -5.92
N PRO A 184 -17.95 -10.16 -5.63
CA PRO A 184 -17.72 -11.19 -4.61
C PRO A 184 -16.48 -12.08 -4.85
N ARG A 185 -16.07 -12.31 -6.11
CA ARG A 185 -14.85 -13.09 -6.38
C ARG A 185 -13.60 -12.31 -6.05
N ASN A 186 -13.44 -11.10 -6.58
CA ASN A 186 -12.28 -10.26 -6.23
C ASN A 186 -12.21 -10.00 -4.72
N LEU A 187 -13.36 -9.75 -4.08
CA LEU A 187 -13.47 -9.56 -2.64
C LEU A 187 -12.91 -10.75 -1.85
N ARG A 188 -13.37 -11.97 -2.15
CA ARG A 188 -13.03 -13.18 -1.39
C ARG A 188 -11.66 -13.75 -1.78
N GLU A 189 -11.31 -13.73 -3.06
CA GLU A 189 -10.13 -14.41 -3.59
C GLU A 189 -8.86 -13.55 -3.58
N TYR A 190 -9.00 -12.22 -3.52
CA TYR A 190 -7.86 -11.29 -3.58
C TYR A 190 -7.79 -10.40 -2.32
N TYR A 191 -8.75 -9.49 -2.14
CA TYR A 191 -8.66 -8.45 -1.11
C TYR A 191 -8.74 -8.97 0.33
N LEU A 192 -9.75 -9.79 0.65
CA LEU A 192 -9.82 -10.42 1.98
C LEU A 192 -8.75 -11.50 2.14
N LYS A 193 -8.35 -12.15 1.04
CA LYS A 193 -7.42 -13.27 1.07
C LYS A 193 -6.04 -12.89 1.60
N ALA A 194 -5.57 -11.67 1.31
CA ALA A 194 -4.30 -11.16 1.83
C ALA A 194 -4.30 -11.05 3.37
N PHE A 195 -5.43 -10.71 3.99
CA PHE A 195 -5.57 -10.55 5.44
C PHE A 195 -5.78 -11.88 6.20
N GLU A 196 -6.29 -12.91 5.53
CA GLU A 196 -6.62 -14.19 6.16
C GLU A 196 -5.40 -14.84 6.84
N THR A 197 -4.28 -14.96 6.11
CA THR A 197 -3.08 -15.66 6.61
C THR A 197 -2.47 -14.95 7.84
N PRO A 198 -2.30 -13.61 7.86
CA PRO A 198 -1.84 -12.89 9.04
C PRO A 198 -2.72 -13.02 10.28
N PHE A 199 -4.03 -13.19 10.13
CA PHE A 199 -4.92 -13.48 11.25
C PHE A 199 -4.84 -14.94 11.69
N ILE A 200 -5.12 -15.88 10.78
CA ILE A 200 -5.26 -17.31 11.11
C ILE A 200 -3.91 -17.93 11.48
N GLU A 201 -2.88 -17.69 10.64
CA GLU A 201 -1.56 -18.27 10.86
C GLU A 201 -0.65 -17.33 11.65
N GLY A 202 -0.70 -16.03 11.37
CA GLY A 202 0.12 -15.00 12.05
C GLY A 202 -0.33 -14.73 13.48
N GLY A 203 -1.63 -14.88 13.76
CA GLY A 203 -2.23 -14.64 15.07
C GLY A 203 -2.37 -13.17 15.42
N ALA A 204 -2.50 -12.27 14.44
CA ALA A 204 -2.68 -10.83 14.70
C ALA A 204 -3.88 -10.57 15.63
N LEU A 205 -3.71 -9.65 16.58
CA LEU A 205 -4.71 -9.33 17.60
C LEU A 205 -5.30 -7.92 17.47
N SER A 206 -5.01 -7.26 16.35
CA SER A 206 -5.59 -5.97 16.03
C SER A 206 -5.61 -5.73 14.52
N MET A 207 -6.51 -4.86 14.07
CA MET A 207 -6.49 -4.27 12.73
C MET A 207 -7.14 -2.89 12.70
N MET A 208 -6.83 -2.14 11.66
CA MET A 208 -7.33 -0.81 11.37
C MET A 208 -8.28 -0.85 10.18
N THR A 209 -9.49 -0.31 10.32
CA THR A 209 -10.39 -0.09 9.17
C THR A 209 -9.82 0.99 8.25
N ALA A 210 -10.13 0.94 6.96
CA ALA A 210 -9.72 1.95 5.98
C ALA A 210 -10.61 3.20 5.99
N TYR A 211 -10.21 4.24 5.25
CA TYR A 211 -11.04 5.43 5.01
C TYR A 211 -12.13 5.20 3.95
N ASN A 212 -11.84 4.45 2.88
CA ASN A 212 -12.76 4.32 1.75
C ASN A 212 -14.05 3.56 2.12
N SER A 213 -15.07 3.71 1.29
CA SER A 213 -16.21 2.80 1.29
C SER A 213 -15.90 1.52 0.49
N ILE A 214 -16.58 0.42 0.82
CA ILE A 214 -16.59 -0.80 0.02
C ILE A 214 -18.02 -1.05 -0.42
N ASN A 215 -18.24 -1.01 -1.74
CA ASN A 215 -19.56 -1.11 -2.34
C ASN A 215 -20.60 -0.22 -1.64
N GLY A 216 -20.24 1.05 -1.38
CA GLY A 216 -21.11 2.09 -0.82
C GLY A 216 -21.14 2.21 0.71
N THR A 217 -20.66 1.21 1.45
CA THR A 217 -20.61 1.27 2.93
C THR A 217 -19.21 1.69 3.40
N PRO A 218 -19.05 2.75 4.23
CA PRO A 218 -17.76 3.14 4.80
C PRO A 218 -17.07 2.00 5.53
N ALA A 219 -15.74 1.86 5.38
CA ALA A 219 -15.03 0.73 5.97
C ALA A 219 -15.09 0.69 7.51
N ILE A 220 -15.21 1.84 8.17
CA ILE A 220 -15.46 1.95 9.62
C ILE A 220 -16.78 1.28 10.05
N GLU A 221 -17.75 1.15 9.15
CA GLU A 221 -19.03 0.47 9.36
C GLU A 221 -19.16 -0.85 8.59
N SER A 222 -18.04 -1.37 8.08
CA SER A 222 -18.05 -2.53 7.21
C SER A 222 -18.58 -3.78 7.93
N PRO A 223 -19.57 -4.50 7.37
CA PRO A 223 -20.07 -5.73 7.96
C PRO A 223 -19.02 -6.85 7.97
N TYR A 224 -17.96 -6.74 7.17
CA TYR A 224 -16.88 -7.72 7.09
C TYR A 224 -16.02 -7.77 8.36
N VAL A 225 -16.00 -6.70 9.17
CA VAL A 225 -15.30 -6.71 10.48
C VAL A 225 -15.93 -7.76 11.40
N ASN A 226 -17.25 -7.70 11.60
CA ASN A 226 -17.95 -8.69 12.43
C ASN A 226 -18.05 -10.06 11.76
N ASN A 227 -18.44 -10.12 10.48
CA ASN A 227 -18.74 -11.39 9.83
C ASN A 227 -17.48 -12.19 9.50
N VAL A 228 -16.42 -11.53 9.03
CA VAL A 228 -15.20 -12.20 8.56
C VAL A 228 -14.13 -12.17 9.65
N VAL A 229 -13.72 -11.00 10.12
CA VAL A 229 -12.57 -10.89 11.04
C VAL A 229 -12.88 -11.47 12.42
N LYS A 230 -13.99 -11.05 13.04
CA LYS A 230 -14.44 -11.56 14.36
C LYS A 230 -15.19 -12.88 14.25
N GLY A 231 -15.84 -13.15 13.12
CA GLY A 231 -16.65 -14.34 12.86
C GLY A 231 -15.83 -15.49 12.25
N GLU A 232 -15.66 -15.47 10.93
CA GLU A 232 -14.99 -16.54 10.17
C GLU A 232 -13.54 -16.81 10.64
N TRP A 233 -12.75 -15.76 10.87
CA TRP A 233 -11.34 -15.85 11.32
C TRP A 233 -11.19 -15.85 12.84
N ALA A 234 -12.27 -15.58 13.58
CA ALA A 234 -12.34 -15.63 15.05
C ALA A 234 -11.22 -14.85 15.77
N MET A 235 -10.86 -13.67 15.28
CA MET A 235 -9.80 -12.83 15.86
C MET A 235 -10.16 -12.39 17.31
N PRO A 236 -9.37 -12.77 18.35
CA PRO A 236 -9.74 -12.59 19.76
C PRO A 236 -9.19 -11.30 20.39
N GLY A 237 -8.98 -10.27 19.58
CA GLY A 237 -8.43 -8.98 19.94
C GLY A 237 -9.40 -7.84 19.63
N PHE A 238 -8.89 -6.65 19.30
CA PHE A 238 -9.72 -5.45 19.13
C PHE A 238 -9.42 -4.71 17.83
N ILE A 239 -10.38 -3.91 17.37
CA ILE A 239 -10.33 -3.20 16.10
C ILE A 239 -10.18 -1.69 16.36
N VAL A 240 -9.33 -1.02 15.60
CA VAL A 240 -9.22 0.44 15.54
C VAL A 240 -9.81 0.94 14.23
N CYS A 241 -10.29 2.19 14.18
CA CYS A 241 -10.46 2.90 12.92
C CYS A 241 -9.17 3.64 12.52
N ASP A 242 -9.07 4.05 11.26
CA ASP A 242 -7.99 4.92 10.80
C ASP A 242 -8.06 6.31 11.48
N GLY A 243 -6.97 7.06 11.42
CA GLY A 243 -6.82 8.35 12.09
C GLY A 243 -7.76 9.42 11.53
N GLY A 244 -8.76 9.82 12.32
CA GLY A 244 -9.75 10.83 11.93
C GLY A 244 -10.97 10.27 11.20
N ASP A 245 -11.03 8.95 10.96
CA ASP A 245 -12.06 8.32 10.12
C ASP A 245 -13.48 8.50 10.68
N LEU A 246 -13.63 8.53 12.02
CA LEU A 246 -14.90 8.83 12.68
C LEU A 246 -15.47 10.19 12.24
N SER A 247 -14.65 11.24 12.29
CA SER A 247 -15.05 12.60 11.90
C SER A 247 -15.18 12.75 10.39
N GLN A 248 -14.28 12.13 9.62
CA GLN A 248 -14.31 12.17 8.16
C GLN A 248 -15.52 11.43 7.57
N THR A 249 -16.02 10.40 8.24
CA THR A 249 -17.29 9.74 7.87
C THR A 249 -18.47 10.72 7.86
N VAL A 250 -18.41 11.79 8.66
CA VAL A 250 -19.41 12.86 8.70
C VAL A 250 -19.02 14.03 7.80
N ASN A 251 -17.77 14.51 7.90
CA ASN A 251 -17.36 15.76 7.27
C ASN A 251 -17.02 15.61 5.78
N ASP A 252 -16.49 14.46 5.38
CA ASP A 252 -15.95 14.22 4.04
C ASP A 252 -16.79 13.23 3.24
N HIS A 253 -17.10 12.05 3.81
CA HIS A 253 -18.07 11.10 3.21
C HIS A 253 -19.48 11.66 3.24
N GLY A 254 -19.83 12.38 4.32
CA GLY A 254 -21.20 12.78 4.59
C GLY A 254 -22.14 11.59 4.79
N TYR A 255 -21.66 10.42 5.19
CA TYR A 255 -22.49 9.21 5.30
C TYR A 255 -23.56 9.38 6.41
N HIS A 256 -23.14 9.91 7.57
CA HIS A 256 -24.03 10.29 8.67
C HIS A 256 -24.22 11.79 8.81
N ALA A 257 -25.31 12.20 9.47
CA ALA A 257 -25.57 13.61 9.75
C ALA A 257 -24.86 14.10 11.02
N THR A 258 -24.57 13.20 11.97
CA THR A 258 -23.87 13.55 13.22
C THR A 258 -22.76 12.56 13.57
N HIS A 259 -21.78 13.03 14.34
CA HIS A 259 -20.71 12.17 14.87
C HIS A 259 -21.24 11.08 15.81
N ALA A 260 -22.36 11.30 16.50
CA ALA A 260 -23.01 10.30 17.34
C ALA A 260 -23.54 9.10 16.54
N GLU A 261 -24.06 9.34 15.33
CA GLU A 261 -24.50 8.29 14.41
C GLU A 261 -23.30 7.48 13.89
N SER A 262 -22.22 8.18 13.49
CA SER A 262 -20.95 7.56 13.08
C SER A 262 -20.32 6.71 14.18
N ALA A 263 -20.25 7.23 15.41
CA ALA A 263 -19.71 6.49 16.56
C ALA A 263 -20.58 5.25 16.87
N ALA A 264 -21.90 5.38 16.81
CA ALA A 264 -22.80 4.25 17.03
C ALA A 264 -22.67 3.17 15.95
N GLY A 265 -22.58 3.57 14.68
CA GLY A 265 -22.36 2.69 13.53
C GLY A 265 -21.05 1.93 13.65
N ALA A 266 -19.95 2.65 13.89
CA ALA A 266 -18.61 2.07 14.06
C ALA A 266 -18.55 1.01 15.18
N ILE A 267 -19.03 1.35 16.39
CA ILE A 267 -18.99 0.43 17.53
C ILE A 267 -19.85 -0.82 17.27
N LYS A 268 -21.01 -0.68 16.62
CA LYS A 268 -21.87 -1.82 16.25
C LYS A 268 -21.28 -2.67 15.14
N ALA A 269 -20.60 -2.06 14.16
CA ALA A 269 -19.90 -2.76 13.10
C ALA A 269 -18.65 -3.51 13.60
N GLY A 270 -18.20 -3.21 14.81
CA GLY A 270 -17.16 -3.96 15.50
C GLY A 270 -15.85 -3.20 15.68
N VAL A 271 -15.80 -1.90 15.38
CA VAL A 271 -14.70 -1.04 15.84
C VAL A 271 -14.76 -0.98 17.37
N ASP A 272 -13.63 -1.17 18.04
CA ASP A 272 -13.56 -1.18 19.51
C ASP A 272 -12.88 0.09 20.04
N CYS A 273 -11.94 0.68 19.28
CA CYS A 273 -11.20 1.88 19.62
C CYS A 273 -11.32 2.94 18.50
N LEU A 274 -11.75 4.15 18.86
CA LEU A 274 -11.95 5.25 17.90
C LEU A 274 -10.72 6.16 17.88
N THR A 275 -10.04 6.20 16.74
CA THR A 275 -8.79 6.94 16.52
C THR A 275 -9.09 8.35 16.02
N ASP A 276 -9.57 9.21 16.91
CA ASP A 276 -9.85 10.62 16.61
C ASP A 276 -9.54 11.50 17.84
N GLU A 277 -9.76 12.80 17.74
CA GLU A 277 -9.63 13.74 18.85
C GLU A 277 -10.51 13.31 20.04
N VAL A 278 -9.89 13.20 21.22
CA VAL A 278 -10.52 12.58 22.41
C VAL A 278 -11.85 13.24 22.77
N ASP A 279 -11.88 14.58 22.80
CA ASP A 279 -13.08 15.34 23.17
C ASP A 279 -14.22 15.12 22.18
N LEU A 280 -13.91 14.93 20.90
CA LEU A 280 -14.89 14.63 19.86
C LEU A 280 -15.48 13.23 20.07
N VAL A 281 -14.62 12.23 20.26
CA VAL A 281 -15.04 10.83 20.49
C VAL A 281 -15.93 10.74 21.73
N VAL A 282 -15.49 11.34 22.85
CA VAL A 282 -16.26 11.33 24.11
C VAL A 282 -17.63 11.98 23.91
N SER A 283 -17.69 13.17 23.30
CA SER A 283 -18.96 13.87 23.06
C SER A 283 -19.90 13.07 22.16
N ALA A 284 -19.36 12.42 21.11
CA ALA A 284 -20.13 11.59 20.20
C ALA A 284 -20.74 10.36 20.90
N LEU A 285 -19.97 9.70 21.77
CA LEU A 285 -20.43 8.53 22.54
C LEU A 285 -21.48 8.90 23.60
N GLU A 286 -21.31 10.03 24.29
CA GLU A 286 -22.30 10.56 25.24
C GLU A 286 -23.64 10.86 24.55
N GLU A 287 -23.60 11.56 23.41
CA GLU A 287 -24.79 11.87 22.62
C GLU A 287 -25.44 10.60 22.06
N ALA A 288 -24.63 9.63 21.59
CA ALA A 288 -25.13 8.35 21.09
C ALA A 288 -25.89 7.55 22.16
N LEU A 289 -25.40 7.54 23.40
CA LEU A 289 -26.10 6.92 24.54
C LEU A 289 -27.37 7.70 24.92
N GLU A 290 -27.30 9.04 24.97
CA GLU A 290 -28.48 9.89 25.28
C GLU A 290 -29.61 9.68 24.26
N ARG A 291 -29.25 9.54 22.98
CA ARG A 291 -30.19 9.30 21.87
C ARG A 291 -30.61 7.83 21.72
N ASN A 292 -30.10 6.92 22.55
CA ASN A 292 -30.30 5.46 22.44
C ASN A 292 -29.84 4.88 21.07
N LEU A 293 -28.82 5.49 20.47
CA LEU A 293 -28.12 4.93 19.31
C LEU A 293 -27.16 3.82 19.73
N LEU A 294 -26.63 3.89 20.97
CA LEU A 294 -25.83 2.84 21.60
C LEU A 294 -26.47 2.39 22.92
N GLU A 295 -26.17 1.14 23.30
CA GLU A 295 -26.39 0.63 24.66
C GLU A 295 -25.04 0.58 25.40
N VAL A 296 -25.05 0.57 26.74
CA VAL A 296 -23.80 0.49 27.54
C VAL A 296 -23.07 -0.84 27.27
N GLU A 297 -23.84 -1.88 26.96
CA GLU A 297 -23.39 -3.21 26.60
C GLU A 297 -22.55 -3.23 25.30
N ASP A 298 -22.79 -2.28 24.38
CA ASP A 298 -21.94 -2.10 23.19
C ASP A 298 -20.53 -1.65 23.58
N LEU A 299 -20.42 -0.74 24.57
CA LEU A 299 -19.13 -0.31 25.11
C LEU A 299 -18.45 -1.43 25.91
N ASP A 300 -19.23 -2.25 26.63
CA ASP A 300 -18.70 -3.39 27.38
C ASP A 300 -18.02 -4.43 26.47
N ARG A 301 -18.59 -4.66 25.28
CA ARG A 301 -18.00 -5.51 24.25
C ARG A 301 -16.65 -4.94 23.78
N ALA A 302 -16.63 -3.65 23.42
CA ALA A 302 -15.42 -2.98 22.93
C ALA A 302 -14.28 -3.00 23.98
N ILE A 303 -14.60 -2.62 25.22
CA ILE A 303 -13.63 -2.57 26.32
C ILE A 303 -13.13 -3.97 26.69
N ARG A 304 -13.99 -4.99 26.62
CA ARG A 304 -13.56 -6.38 26.83
C ARG A 304 -12.47 -6.78 25.84
N ASN A 305 -12.62 -6.43 24.56
CA ASN A 305 -11.65 -6.72 23.52
C ASN A 305 -10.33 -5.96 23.77
N ILE A 306 -10.40 -4.66 24.03
CA ILE A 306 -9.25 -3.80 24.36
C ILE A 306 -8.47 -4.37 25.55
N PHE A 307 -9.14 -4.63 26.67
CA PHE A 307 -8.46 -5.12 27.88
C PHE A 307 -8.02 -6.58 27.77
N GLY A 308 -8.68 -7.39 26.94
CA GLY A 308 -8.21 -8.72 26.58
C GLY A 308 -6.79 -8.66 26.02
N VAL A 309 -6.49 -7.65 25.20
CA VAL A 309 -5.14 -7.39 24.67
C VAL A 309 -4.24 -6.71 25.71
N ARG A 310 -4.70 -5.65 26.40
CA ARG A 310 -3.88 -4.94 27.42
C ARG A 310 -3.42 -5.85 28.56
N MET A 311 -4.23 -6.82 28.99
CA MET A 311 -3.85 -7.81 29.99
C MET A 311 -2.76 -8.78 29.47
N ARG A 312 -2.85 -9.19 28.20
CA ARG A 312 -1.80 -9.99 27.54
C ARG A 312 -0.52 -9.19 27.28
N LEU A 313 -0.60 -7.86 27.13
CA LEU A 313 0.58 -6.98 27.13
C LEU A 313 1.21 -6.79 28.52
N GLY A 314 0.53 -7.23 29.59
CA GLY A 314 1.01 -7.22 30.97
C GLY A 314 0.64 -5.97 31.78
N GLN A 315 -0.24 -5.08 31.30
CA GLN A 315 -0.53 -3.82 32.00
C GLN A 315 -1.27 -4.00 33.34
N LEU A 316 -1.94 -5.13 33.54
CA LEU A 316 -2.63 -5.47 34.79
C LEU A 316 -1.98 -6.69 35.48
N ASP A 317 -0.64 -6.81 35.39
CA ASP A 317 0.12 -7.90 36.01
C ASP A 317 0.95 -7.38 37.19
N GLN A 318 0.67 -7.88 38.40
CA GLN A 318 1.42 -7.57 39.62
C GLN A 318 2.43 -8.65 40.01
N THR A 319 2.38 -9.80 39.35
CA THR A 319 3.13 -11.00 39.68
C THR A 319 4.53 -11.01 39.04
N GLY A 320 4.75 -10.16 38.04
CA GLY A 320 6.00 -10.10 37.28
C GLY A 320 6.18 -11.31 36.35
N LEU A 321 5.09 -11.98 35.98
CA LEU A 321 5.11 -13.16 35.11
C LEU A 321 5.37 -12.79 33.63
N ASN A 322 5.10 -11.55 33.22
CA ASN A 322 5.38 -11.09 31.86
C ASN A 322 6.90 -11.10 31.54
N PRO A 323 7.39 -12.00 30.67
CA PRO A 323 8.82 -12.09 30.35
C PRO A 323 9.33 -10.88 29.53
N TYR A 324 8.44 -10.14 28.88
CA TYR A 324 8.82 -9.01 28.03
C TYR A 324 9.01 -7.71 28.83
N ALA A 325 8.51 -7.65 30.07
CA ALA A 325 8.70 -6.49 30.96
C ALA A 325 10.16 -6.27 31.37
N SER A 326 11.04 -7.26 31.19
CA SER A 326 12.47 -7.15 31.51
C SER A 326 13.36 -6.75 30.32
N ILE A 327 12.80 -6.48 29.14
CA ILE A 327 13.57 -6.04 27.98
C ILE A 327 14.26 -4.70 28.30
N SER A 328 15.59 -4.68 28.19
CA SER A 328 16.41 -3.51 28.51
C SER A 328 16.37 -2.47 27.41
N GLU A 329 16.46 -1.19 27.75
CA GLU A 329 16.64 -0.10 26.77
C GLU A 329 17.91 -0.26 25.90
N SER A 330 18.89 -1.06 26.33
CA SER A 330 20.11 -1.33 25.55
C SER A 330 19.88 -2.04 24.21
N VAL A 331 18.68 -2.57 23.97
CA VAL A 331 18.30 -3.16 22.68
C VAL A 331 18.06 -2.10 21.60
N LEU A 332 17.79 -0.85 21.98
CA LEU A 332 17.50 0.21 21.02
C LEU A 332 18.72 0.48 20.13
N CYS A 333 18.55 0.36 18.81
CA CYS A 333 19.62 0.54 17.82
C CYS A 333 20.85 -0.36 18.10
N ALA A 334 20.65 -1.54 18.68
CA ALA A 334 21.76 -2.43 19.04
C ALA A 334 22.57 -2.85 17.81
N PRO A 335 23.89 -3.08 17.94
CA PRO A 335 24.73 -3.51 16.81
C PRO A 335 24.26 -4.79 16.09
N GLU A 336 23.58 -5.70 16.78
CA GLU A 336 22.98 -6.88 16.16
C GLU A 336 21.76 -6.53 15.29
N HIS A 337 20.99 -5.50 15.65
CA HIS A 337 19.88 -4.99 14.84
C HIS A 337 20.40 -4.31 13.57
N ALA A 338 21.52 -3.57 13.67
CA ALA A 338 22.22 -3.03 12.51
C ALA A 338 22.67 -4.12 11.53
N LYS A 339 23.25 -5.24 12.02
CA LYS A 339 23.60 -6.39 11.16
C LYS A 339 22.38 -7.00 10.48
N LEU A 340 21.24 -7.05 11.18
CA LEU A 340 19.98 -7.53 10.61
C LEU A 340 19.45 -6.57 9.54
N SER A 341 19.55 -5.25 9.75
CA SER A 341 19.20 -4.22 8.76
C SER A 341 20.06 -4.34 7.50
N TYR A 342 21.38 -4.52 7.65
CA TYR A 342 22.29 -4.84 6.53
C TYR A 342 21.86 -6.10 5.80
N ARG A 343 21.57 -7.20 6.54
CA ARG A 343 21.16 -8.46 5.91
C ARG A 343 19.86 -8.30 5.14
N ALA A 344 18.88 -7.58 5.70
CA ALA A 344 17.63 -7.30 5.03
C ALA A 344 17.84 -6.48 3.74
N ALA A 345 18.68 -5.45 3.78
CA ALA A 345 19.02 -4.65 2.61
C ALA A 345 19.77 -5.47 1.54
N ALA A 346 20.69 -6.36 1.92
CA ALA A 346 21.41 -7.20 0.97
C ALA A 346 20.50 -8.29 0.36
N GLU A 347 19.65 -8.90 1.18
CA GLU A 347 18.71 -9.95 0.74
C GLU A 347 17.58 -9.41 -0.17
N SER A 348 17.24 -8.12 -0.07
CA SER A 348 16.18 -7.48 -0.85
C SER A 348 16.62 -7.00 -2.24
N ILE A 349 17.93 -6.83 -2.46
CA ILE A 349 18.45 -6.34 -3.74
C ILE A 349 18.08 -7.31 -4.87
N VAL A 350 17.39 -6.78 -5.87
CA VAL A 350 16.96 -7.48 -7.08
C VAL A 350 17.91 -7.13 -8.22
N LEU A 351 18.59 -8.13 -8.79
CA LEU A 351 19.34 -7.97 -10.03
C LEU A 351 18.36 -8.10 -11.21
N LEU A 352 17.95 -6.99 -11.82
CA LEU A 352 16.96 -6.98 -12.89
C LEU A 352 17.56 -7.43 -14.24
N GLN A 353 18.77 -6.96 -14.53
CA GLN A 353 19.48 -7.25 -15.78
C GLN A 353 20.98 -7.31 -15.52
N ASN A 354 21.69 -8.21 -16.23
CA ASN A 354 23.15 -8.29 -16.20
C ASN A 354 23.70 -9.01 -17.44
N ASP A 355 24.42 -8.28 -18.29
CA ASP A 355 25.09 -8.79 -19.49
C ASP A 355 26.53 -9.26 -19.21
N GLY A 356 26.78 -9.70 -17.97
CA GLY A 356 28.07 -10.20 -17.50
C GLY A 356 29.02 -9.14 -16.93
N LEU A 357 28.55 -7.90 -16.77
CA LEU A 357 29.33 -6.83 -16.12
C LEU A 357 29.47 -7.06 -14.61
N LEU A 358 28.41 -7.53 -13.95
CA LEU A 358 28.40 -7.82 -12.52
C LEU A 358 28.69 -9.31 -12.24
N PRO A 359 29.38 -9.63 -11.12
CA PRO A 359 29.96 -8.69 -10.15
C PRO A 359 31.22 -8.01 -10.66
N LEU A 360 31.46 -6.77 -10.21
CA LEU A 360 32.66 -6.01 -10.54
C LEU A 360 33.90 -6.64 -9.88
N GLN A 361 35.00 -6.66 -10.61
CA GLN A 361 36.28 -7.20 -10.13
C GLN A 361 37.08 -6.08 -9.45
N SER A 362 36.86 -5.91 -8.14
CA SER A 362 37.40 -4.81 -7.35
C SER A 362 38.91 -4.62 -7.51
N GLU A 363 39.68 -5.70 -7.66
CA GLU A 363 41.14 -5.66 -7.80
C GLU A 363 41.63 -5.10 -9.15
N ARG A 364 40.73 -5.00 -10.14
CA ARG A 364 41.03 -4.44 -11.46
C ARG A 364 40.59 -3.00 -11.62
N LEU A 365 39.80 -2.47 -10.67
CA LEU A 365 39.30 -1.11 -10.72
C LEU A 365 40.34 -0.14 -10.16
N GLN A 366 40.70 0.86 -10.95
CA GLN A 366 41.55 1.97 -10.54
C GLN A 366 40.75 3.26 -10.39
N LYS A 367 39.71 3.47 -11.21
CA LYS A 367 38.87 4.65 -11.21
C LYS A 367 37.40 4.28 -11.34
N VAL A 368 36.60 4.77 -10.41
CA VAL A 368 35.16 4.53 -10.38
C VAL A 368 34.44 5.86 -10.26
N SER A 369 33.42 6.10 -11.09
CA SER A 369 32.53 7.25 -10.93
C SER A 369 31.20 6.79 -10.35
N VAL A 370 30.82 7.35 -9.21
CA VAL A 370 29.47 7.20 -8.64
C VAL A 370 28.67 8.44 -9.01
N ILE A 371 27.60 8.26 -9.77
CA ILE A 371 26.89 9.33 -10.46
C ILE A 371 25.42 9.30 -10.05
N GLY A 372 24.80 10.47 -9.96
CA GLY A 372 23.34 10.60 -9.89
C GLY A 372 22.83 11.13 -8.56
N PRO A 373 21.54 11.53 -8.54
CA PRO A 373 20.95 12.24 -7.41
C PRO A 373 20.88 11.42 -6.13
N LEU A 374 20.80 10.08 -6.25
CA LEU A 374 20.65 9.17 -5.11
C LEU A 374 21.97 8.53 -4.66
N ALA A 375 23.10 8.91 -5.26
CA ALA A 375 24.40 8.30 -4.98
C ALA A 375 24.97 8.68 -3.61
N ASP A 376 24.70 9.89 -3.12
CA ASP A 376 25.24 10.41 -1.85
C ASP A 376 24.14 10.87 -0.88
N VAL A 377 23.03 10.11 -0.83
CA VAL A 377 21.93 10.35 0.10
C VAL A 377 21.29 9.02 0.52
N VAL A 378 20.76 9.00 1.73
CA VAL A 378 19.85 7.95 2.21
C VAL A 378 18.61 8.68 2.71
N TYR A 379 17.43 8.34 2.18
CA TYR A 379 16.17 8.94 2.62
C TYR A 379 15.52 8.11 3.73
N THR A 380 14.80 8.82 4.60
CA THR A 380 13.74 8.29 5.44
C THR A 380 12.41 8.34 4.67
N ASP A 381 11.33 7.85 5.25
CA ASP A 381 9.95 8.06 4.81
C ASP A 381 9.04 8.41 6.00
N TRP A 382 7.74 8.54 5.79
CA TRP A 382 6.78 8.90 6.85
C TRP A 382 6.71 7.89 7.96
N TYR A 383 6.90 6.61 7.67
CA TYR A 383 6.68 5.51 8.60
C TYR A 383 7.99 4.92 9.11
N SER A 384 9.01 5.78 9.23
CA SER A 384 10.35 5.44 9.69
C SER A 384 10.72 6.14 10.99
N GLY A 385 11.58 5.50 11.78
CA GLY A 385 12.28 6.13 12.90
C GLY A 385 13.39 7.06 12.41
N THR A 386 13.98 7.82 13.33
CA THR A 386 15.21 8.55 13.01
C THR A 386 16.34 7.54 12.81
N LEU A 387 17.05 7.63 11.70
CA LEU A 387 18.19 6.75 11.44
C LEU A 387 19.34 7.05 12.43
N PRO A 388 19.91 6.04 13.13
CA PRO A 388 21.03 6.25 14.05
C PRO A 388 22.32 6.65 13.31
N TYR A 389 22.43 6.29 12.04
CA TYR A 389 23.48 6.69 11.11
C TYR A 389 23.01 6.43 9.66
N ARG A 390 23.75 6.93 8.68
CA ARG A 390 23.47 6.73 7.25
C ARG A 390 24.75 6.27 6.56
N VAL A 391 24.63 5.31 5.64
CA VAL A 391 25.72 4.93 4.73
C VAL A 391 25.20 5.06 3.31
N THR A 392 25.69 6.06 2.57
CA THR A 392 25.30 6.30 1.17
C THR A 392 25.96 5.29 0.23
N VAL A 393 25.44 5.13 -1.00
CA VAL A 393 26.08 4.26 -2.01
C VAL A 393 27.52 4.69 -2.27
N LEU A 394 27.77 6.00 -2.34
CA LEU A 394 29.10 6.58 -2.47
C LEU A 394 30.02 6.20 -1.29
N GLU A 395 29.54 6.31 -0.06
CA GLU A 395 30.31 5.95 1.14
C GLU A 395 30.62 4.45 1.21
N GLY A 396 29.63 3.59 0.91
CA GLY A 396 29.81 2.14 0.87
C GLY A 396 30.88 1.73 -0.16
N LEU A 397 30.80 2.29 -1.37
CA LEU A 397 31.79 2.02 -2.43
C LEU A 397 33.17 2.57 -2.08
N ARG A 398 33.29 3.79 -1.54
CA ARG A 398 34.57 4.35 -1.08
C ARG A 398 35.23 3.49 0.00
N LYS A 399 34.43 2.95 0.91
CA LYS A 399 34.90 2.08 1.99
C LYS A 399 35.43 0.75 1.44
N GLN A 400 34.73 0.12 0.50
CA GLN A 400 35.11 -1.19 -0.04
C GLN A 400 36.21 -1.10 -1.12
N LEU A 401 36.28 0.00 -1.87
CA LEU A 401 37.24 0.22 -2.96
C LEU A 401 38.45 1.07 -2.52
N GLY A 402 39.00 0.83 -1.33
CA GLY A 402 40.06 1.67 -0.74
C GLY A 402 41.36 1.83 -1.56
N GLY A 403 41.55 1.03 -2.63
CA GLY A 403 42.67 1.15 -3.57
C GLY A 403 42.36 1.92 -4.88
N ALA A 404 41.09 2.25 -5.14
CA ALA A 404 40.64 2.94 -6.35
C ALA A 404 40.30 4.41 -6.07
N GLU A 405 40.43 5.26 -7.08
CA GLU A 405 39.93 6.63 -7.07
C GLU A 405 38.41 6.62 -7.30
N VAL A 406 37.62 6.94 -6.26
CA VAL A 406 36.15 7.01 -6.36
C VAL A 406 35.70 8.46 -6.46
N SER A 407 35.32 8.86 -7.67
CA SER A 407 34.78 10.20 -7.98
C SER A 407 33.25 10.25 -7.83
N PHE A 408 32.71 11.45 -7.61
CA PHE A 408 31.28 11.68 -7.46
C PHE A 408 30.81 12.83 -8.35
N ALA A 409 29.64 12.66 -8.98
CA ALA A 409 28.90 13.72 -9.66
C ALA A 409 27.39 13.51 -9.48
N ASP A 410 26.66 14.49 -8.96
CA ASP A 410 25.21 14.34 -8.73
C ASP A 410 24.37 14.34 -10.03
N GLY A 411 24.93 14.81 -11.14
CA GLY A 411 24.24 14.90 -12.43
C GLY A 411 23.24 16.07 -12.52
N ASN A 412 23.13 16.90 -11.48
CA ASN A 412 22.19 18.01 -11.39
C ASN A 412 22.81 19.32 -11.86
N ASP A 413 22.03 20.15 -12.55
CA ASP A 413 22.50 21.46 -12.99
C ASP A 413 22.76 22.39 -11.79
N ARG A 414 23.78 23.25 -11.95
CA ARG A 414 23.94 24.43 -11.10
C ARG A 414 23.30 25.60 -11.81
N ILE A 415 22.28 26.18 -11.20
CA ILE A 415 21.51 27.29 -11.80
C ILE A 415 21.58 28.54 -10.94
N SER A 416 21.38 29.69 -11.58
CA SER A 416 21.01 30.93 -10.90
C SER A 416 19.64 31.39 -11.41
N LEU A 417 18.87 32.04 -10.53
CA LEU A 417 17.54 32.55 -10.87
C LEU A 417 17.60 34.05 -11.15
N LYS A 418 17.05 34.45 -12.29
CA LYS A 418 16.86 35.85 -12.65
C LYS A 418 15.41 36.13 -12.98
N THR A 419 14.88 37.27 -12.60
CA THR A 419 13.57 37.72 -13.09
C THR A 419 13.71 38.31 -14.49
N ALA A 420 12.63 38.25 -15.27
CA ALA A 420 12.60 38.81 -16.63
C ALA A 420 12.89 40.33 -16.69
N ASP A 421 12.68 41.05 -15.58
CA ASP A 421 13.00 42.48 -15.44
C ASP A 421 14.43 42.75 -14.91
N GLY A 422 15.31 41.74 -14.87
CA GLY A 422 16.74 41.90 -14.63
C GLY A 422 17.18 41.92 -13.16
N LYS A 423 16.35 41.40 -12.23
CA LYS A 423 16.79 41.15 -10.84
C LYS A 423 17.36 39.74 -10.73
N VAL A 424 18.40 39.57 -9.92
CA VAL A 424 18.98 38.27 -9.58
C VAL A 424 18.51 37.85 -8.18
N ILE A 425 18.25 36.56 -7.97
CA ILE A 425 17.99 36.02 -6.64
C ILE A 425 19.33 35.81 -5.94
N THR A 426 19.45 36.33 -4.72
CA THR A 426 20.60 36.15 -3.82
C THR A 426 20.15 35.60 -2.46
N LEU A 427 21.11 35.20 -1.62
CA LEU A 427 20.85 34.76 -0.24
C LEU A 427 21.06 35.92 0.74
N GLY A 428 19.95 36.36 1.33
CA GLY A 428 19.92 37.32 2.42
C GLY A 428 20.27 36.71 3.79
N VAL A 429 19.98 37.48 4.84
CA VAL A 429 20.14 37.04 6.24
C VAL A 429 19.31 35.77 6.48
N GLU A 430 19.87 34.81 7.22
CA GLU A 430 19.25 33.51 7.53
C GLU A 430 18.88 32.68 6.29
N GLY A 431 19.46 32.98 5.12
CA GLY A 431 19.23 32.21 3.90
C GLY A 431 17.95 32.61 3.15
N LYS A 432 17.32 33.74 3.47
CA LYS A 432 16.16 34.28 2.73
C LYS A 432 16.49 34.48 1.25
N LEU A 433 15.57 34.09 0.36
CA LEU A 433 15.71 34.33 -1.08
C LEU A 433 15.27 35.76 -1.40
N VAL A 434 16.24 36.62 -1.76
CA VAL A 434 16.03 38.05 -1.99
C VAL A 434 16.31 38.38 -3.46
N ALA A 435 15.41 39.09 -4.12
CA ALA A 435 15.64 39.66 -5.44
C ALA A 435 16.33 41.03 -5.34
N VAL A 436 17.49 41.18 -5.99
CA VAL A 436 18.25 42.43 -6.06
C VAL A 436 18.59 42.78 -7.51
N PRO A 437 18.79 44.06 -7.86
CA PRO A 437 19.22 44.41 -9.22
C PRO A 437 20.53 43.72 -9.59
N GLU A 438 20.66 43.23 -10.82
CA GLU A 438 21.88 42.58 -11.30
C GLU A 438 23.12 43.44 -11.04
N GLY A 439 24.20 42.81 -10.55
CA GLY A 439 25.44 43.49 -10.15
C GLY A 439 25.45 44.11 -8.75
N SER A 440 24.30 44.14 -8.04
CA SER A 440 24.23 44.66 -6.66
C SER A 440 24.68 43.66 -5.60
N ALA A 441 24.62 42.37 -5.90
CA ALA A 441 25.14 41.28 -5.08
C ALA A 441 25.48 40.07 -5.96
N GLU A 442 26.20 39.11 -5.38
CA GLU A 442 26.43 37.80 -6.00
C GLU A 442 25.11 37.02 -6.11
N ALA A 443 24.83 36.49 -7.30
CA ALA A 443 23.66 35.65 -7.51
C ALA A 443 23.81 34.35 -6.72
N ALA A 444 22.72 33.88 -6.12
CA ALA A 444 22.70 32.58 -5.49
C ALA A 444 22.75 31.48 -6.55
N GLU A 445 23.66 30.53 -6.33
CA GLU A 445 23.72 29.29 -7.10
C GLU A 445 22.98 28.18 -6.35
N PHE A 446 22.18 27.42 -7.10
CA PHE A 446 21.40 26.30 -6.61
C PHE A 446 21.73 25.04 -7.39
N ILE A 447 21.85 23.93 -6.68
CA ILE A 447 21.72 22.58 -7.24
C ILE A 447 20.24 22.40 -7.57
N HIS A 448 19.92 22.32 -8.85
CA HIS A 448 18.56 22.12 -9.35
C HIS A 448 18.35 20.66 -9.68
N GLN A 449 17.39 20.06 -8.98
CA GLN A 449 17.02 18.68 -9.19
C GLN A 449 15.57 18.60 -9.68
N ASP A 450 15.38 17.89 -10.79
CA ASP A 450 14.08 17.60 -11.39
C ASP A 450 13.63 16.19 -10.99
N TRP A 451 12.52 16.13 -10.25
CA TRP A 451 11.90 14.88 -9.82
C TRP A 451 10.78 14.43 -10.77
N GLY A 452 10.59 15.09 -11.91
CA GLY A 452 9.51 14.81 -12.84
C GLY A 452 8.18 15.46 -12.42
N TRP A 453 7.22 15.45 -13.35
CA TRP A 453 5.86 15.95 -13.13
C TRP A 453 5.78 17.37 -12.56
N GLY A 454 6.73 18.23 -12.97
CA GLY A 454 6.83 19.62 -12.53
C GLY A 454 7.31 19.80 -11.09
N SER A 455 7.74 18.74 -10.39
CA SER A 455 8.26 18.83 -9.02
C SER A 455 9.77 18.98 -9.01
N HIS A 456 10.27 20.10 -8.48
CA HIS A 456 11.70 20.38 -8.41
C HIS A 456 12.13 20.75 -7.00
N THR A 457 13.40 20.52 -6.70
CA THR A 457 14.02 21.02 -5.47
C THR A 457 15.25 21.86 -5.80
N LEU A 458 15.46 22.91 -5.01
CA LEU A 458 16.62 23.79 -5.12
C LEU A 458 17.42 23.70 -3.83
N ARG A 459 18.70 23.31 -3.92
CA ARG A 459 19.60 23.28 -2.76
C ARG A 459 20.72 24.29 -2.96
N SER A 460 20.89 25.23 -2.04
CA SER A 460 21.91 26.27 -2.22
C SER A 460 23.32 25.67 -2.14
N VAL A 461 24.16 26.05 -3.10
CA VAL A 461 25.58 25.68 -3.12
C VAL A 461 26.34 26.31 -1.94
N LYS A 462 25.89 27.48 -1.45
CA LYS A 462 26.59 28.25 -0.42
C LYS A 462 26.51 27.62 0.97
N ASN A 463 25.36 27.09 1.36
CA ASN A 463 25.12 26.57 2.71
C ASN A 463 24.62 25.12 2.74
N ASN A 464 24.48 24.47 1.58
CA ASN A 464 24.00 23.10 1.42
C ASN A 464 22.62 22.84 2.06
N ARG A 465 21.72 23.82 2.00
CA ARG A 465 20.34 23.71 2.49
C ARG A 465 19.33 23.81 1.35
N TYR A 466 18.26 23.03 1.46
CA TYR A 466 17.12 23.11 0.56
C TYR A 466 16.37 24.42 0.77
N VAL A 467 15.89 24.98 -0.33
CA VAL A 467 14.97 26.10 -0.39
C VAL A 467 13.61 25.58 0.06
N SER A 468 13.09 26.11 1.17
CA SER A 468 11.82 25.69 1.78
C SER A 468 10.94 26.89 2.10
N LEU A 469 9.63 26.71 2.00
CA LEU A 469 8.64 27.70 2.44
C LEU A 469 8.51 27.67 3.96
N THR A 470 8.83 28.78 4.63
CA THR A 470 8.74 28.87 6.09
C THR A 470 7.32 29.20 6.56
N GLU A 471 7.06 29.02 7.86
CA GLU A 471 5.79 29.40 8.50
C GLU A 471 5.48 30.90 8.37
N GLN A 472 6.49 31.74 8.17
CA GLN A 472 6.30 33.18 7.90
C GLN A 472 5.86 33.47 6.45
N GLY A 473 5.65 32.44 5.62
CA GLY A 473 5.23 32.59 4.23
C GLY A 473 6.31 33.17 3.32
N ILE A 474 7.58 32.85 3.56
CA ILE A 474 8.72 33.27 2.72
C ILE A 474 9.64 32.09 2.43
N TYR A 475 10.34 32.12 1.30
CA TYR A 475 11.31 31.09 0.96
C TYR A 475 12.69 31.36 1.56
N GLN A 476 13.28 30.31 2.15
CA GLN A 476 14.62 30.33 2.72
C GLN A 476 15.39 29.07 2.36
N ALA A 477 16.68 29.19 2.07
CA ALA A 477 17.61 28.05 1.99
C ALA A 477 18.04 27.63 3.41
N ASN A 478 17.17 26.92 4.14
CA ASN A 478 17.37 26.57 5.55
C ASN A 478 17.13 25.08 5.87
N ALA A 479 16.37 24.36 5.03
CA ALA A 479 16.00 22.97 5.30
C ALA A 479 17.20 22.02 5.11
N PRO A 480 17.54 21.15 6.09
CA PRO A 480 18.61 20.16 5.95
C PRO A 480 18.28 19.06 4.95
N GLU A 481 17.01 18.70 4.86
CA GLU A 481 16.50 17.55 4.12
C GLU A 481 15.12 17.88 3.54
N ILE A 482 14.66 17.03 2.63
CA ILE A 482 13.30 17.06 2.08
C ILE A 482 12.46 16.18 3.00
N GLY A 483 11.29 16.66 3.45
CA GLY A 483 10.39 15.82 4.23
C GLY A 483 9.17 16.54 4.81
N GLY A 484 8.47 15.82 5.69
CA GLY A 484 7.25 16.30 6.36
C GLY A 484 5.96 16.05 5.56
N TRP A 485 4.81 16.22 6.22
CA TRP A 485 3.49 15.98 5.60
C TRP A 485 3.26 16.82 4.35
N PHE A 486 3.61 18.10 4.46
CA PHE A 486 3.67 19.05 3.37
C PHE A 486 5.11 19.29 3.00
N VAL A 487 5.52 18.86 1.81
CA VAL A 487 6.91 18.91 1.36
C VAL A 487 7.22 20.31 0.83
N LYS A 488 7.48 21.23 1.76
CA LYS A 488 7.65 22.67 1.51
C LYS A 488 8.92 23.01 0.73
N GLU A 489 9.81 22.03 0.53
CA GLU A 489 11.01 22.11 -0.29
C GLU A 489 10.73 21.98 -1.79
N VAL A 490 9.55 21.48 -2.17
CA VAL A 490 9.14 21.38 -3.57
C VAL A 490 8.75 22.75 -4.09
N VAL A 491 9.37 23.12 -5.21
CA VAL A 491 8.98 24.25 -6.05
C VAL A 491 8.51 23.69 -7.37
N GLN A 492 7.29 24.03 -7.77
CA GLN A 492 6.80 23.68 -9.09
C GLN A 492 7.35 24.66 -10.13
N ILE A 493 7.89 24.15 -11.24
CA ILE A 493 8.50 24.97 -12.30
C ILE A 493 7.79 24.67 -13.61
N ASP A 494 7.08 25.66 -14.16
CA ASP A 494 6.48 25.55 -15.49
C ASP A 494 7.32 26.32 -16.49
N SER A 495 8.06 25.59 -17.32
CA SER A 495 8.86 26.19 -18.38
C SER A 495 8.00 26.57 -19.60
N GLN A 496 8.26 27.75 -20.14
CA GLN A 496 7.62 28.33 -21.31
C GLN A 496 8.50 28.15 -22.54
N ALA A 497 7.90 28.22 -23.74
CA ALA A 497 8.61 28.02 -25.01
C ALA A 497 9.70 29.09 -25.28
N ASP A 498 9.64 30.25 -24.63
CA ASP A 498 10.62 31.33 -24.73
C ASP A 498 11.83 31.17 -23.77
N GLY A 499 11.89 30.05 -23.03
CA GLY A 499 12.97 29.74 -22.09
C GLY A 499 12.80 30.40 -20.71
N THR A 500 11.65 31.02 -20.46
CA THR A 500 11.30 31.53 -19.14
C THR A 500 10.45 30.53 -18.35
N SER A 501 10.22 30.76 -17.06
CA SER A 501 9.44 29.85 -16.21
C SER A 501 8.65 30.59 -15.15
N THR A 502 7.47 30.07 -14.82
CA THR A 502 6.73 30.46 -13.61
C THR A 502 7.06 29.49 -12.49
N LEU A 503 7.08 29.98 -11.26
CA LEU A 503 7.33 29.18 -10.07
C LEU A 503 6.05 29.14 -9.22
N ARG A 504 5.73 27.97 -8.66
CA ARG A 504 4.65 27.79 -7.68
C ARG A 504 5.14 27.00 -6.47
N THR A 505 4.43 27.10 -5.36
CA THR A 505 4.65 26.25 -4.19
C THR A 505 4.33 24.79 -4.47
N TRP A 506 4.70 23.92 -3.54
CA TRP A 506 4.30 22.51 -3.50
C TRP A 506 2.78 22.28 -3.68
N ASN A 507 1.93 23.19 -3.18
CA ASN A 507 0.47 23.17 -3.34
C ASN A 507 -0.07 24.06 -4.48
N GLY A 508 0.78 24.50 -5.41
CA GLY A 508 0.33 25.19 -6.64
C GLY A 508 0.05 26.68 -6.49
N LEU A 509 0.40 27.33 -5.37
CA LEU A 509 0.26 28.78 -5.25
C LEU A 509 1.36 29.50 -6.05
N PRO A 510 1.03 30.45 -6.94
CA PRO A 510 2.04 31.22 -7.68
C PRO A 510 2.96 32.01 -6.74
N LEU A 511 4.27 31.98 -7.02
CA LEU A 511 5.24 32.76 -6.28
C LEU A 511 5.27 34.21 -6.76
N ARG A 512 5.60 35.14 -5.86
CA ARG A 512 5.76 36.57 -6.10
C ARG A 512 6.98 37.15 -5.37
N LEU A 513 7.30 38.41 -5.67
CA LEU A 513 8.29 39.18 -4.94
C LEU A 513 7.60 40.20 -4.03
N ASP A 514 7.66 39.97 -2.72
CA ASP A 514 7.06 40.84 -1.72
C ASP A 514 8.09 41.72 -1.02
N GLU A 515 7.72 42.96 -0.70
CA GLU A 515 8.56 43.81 0.15
C GLU A 515 8.45 43.36 1.61
N HIS A 516 9.52 42.75 2.13
CA HIS A 516 9.65 42.37 3.52
C HIS A 516 10.89 43.04 4.12
N GLN A 517 10.72 43.87 5.15
CA GLN A 517 11.82 44.60 5.80
C GLN A 517 12.71 45.37 4.80
N ARG A 518 12.11 46.01 3.78
CA ARG A 518 12.77 46.76 2.68
C ARG A 518 13.60 45.88 1.72
N GLN A 519 13.36 44.57 1.70
CA GLN A 519 13.95 43.64 0.73
C GLN A 519 12.83 42.98 -0.07
N LEU A 520 13.04 42.76 -1.37
CA LEU A 520 12.11 41.99 -2.19
C LEU A 520 12.38 40.51 -1.96
N VAL A 521 11.52 39.81 -1.25
CA VAL A 521 11.67 38.39 -0.91
C VAL A 521 10.77 37.53 -1.76
N LEU A 522 11.20 36.31 -2.05
CA LEU A 522 10.36 35.32 -2.72
C LEU A 522 9.36 34.72 -1.71
N SER A 523 8.07 34.83 -2.02
CA SER A 523 6.95 34.39 -1.19
C SER A 523 5.81 33.87 -2.07
N PRO A 524 4.88 33.05 -1.55
CA PRO A 524 3.66 32.71 -2.27
C PRO A 524 2.69 33.90 -2.33
N THR A 525 1.79 33.86 -3.29
CA THR A 525 0.62 34.74 -3.30
C THR A 525 -0.32 34.35 -2.15
N PRO A 526 -0.82 35.28 -1.32
CA PRO A 526 -1.71 34.98 -0.20
C PRO A 526 -2.94 34.19 -0.66
N GLU A 527 -3.23 33.08 0.03
CA GLU A 527 -4.49 32.37 -0.10
C GLU A 527 -5.63 33.35 0.22
N GLN A 528 -6.60 33.47 -0.69
CA GLN A 528 -7.87 34.09 -0.34
C GLN A 528 -8.61 33.09 0.53
N LYS A 529 -9.06 33.49 1.73
CA LYS A 529 -9.95 32.64 2.52
C LYS A 529 -11.25 32.43 1.75
N ASP A 530 -11.54 31.18 1.45
CA ASP A 530 -12.71 30.73 0.70
C ASP A 530 -14.02 30.89 1.49
N GLU A 531 -14.70 32.01 1.29
CA GLU A 531 -16.16 32.02 1.28
C GLU A 531 -16.72 32.03 -0.17
N ASP A 532 -15.87 32.02 -1.21
CA ASP A 532 -16.30 32.29 -2.60
C ASP A 532 -15.83 31.28 -3.69
N LEU A 533 -15.09 30.20 -3.40
CA LEU A 533 -14.61 29.25 -4.44
C LEU A 533 -15.49 28.00 -4.67
N SER A 534 -16.75 28.01 -4.26
CA SER A 534 -17.73 27.11 -4.89
C SER A 534 -18.14 27.72 -6.23
N SER A 535 -17.64 27.16 -7.33
CA SER A 535 -17.93 27.50 -8.74
C SER A 535 -17.07 28.58 -9.39
N SER A 536 -15.93 28.19 -9.97
CA SER A 536 -15.62 28.50 -11.38
C SER A 536 -14.26 27.92 -11.79
N GLY A 537 -14.29 26.95 -12.70
CA GLY A 537 -13.12 26.42 -13.39
C GLY A 537 -12.57 27.39 -14.43
N ASN A 538 -12.02 28.53 -13.99
CA ASN A 538 -11.32 29.44 -14.88
C ASN A 538 -10.12 30.10 -14.16
N PRO A 539 -8.88 29.66 -14.42
CA PRO A 539 -7.67 30.24 -13.83
C PRO A 539 -7.39 31.69 -14.27
N ASP A 540 -8.06 32.16 -15.32
CA ASP A 540 -7.78 33.46 -15.97
C ASP A 540 -8.71 34.61 -15.54
N ALA A 541 -9.61 34.40 -14.58
CA ALA A 541 -10.60 35.41 -14.18
C ALA A 541 -10.27 36.09 -12.84
N VAL A 542 -9.16 36.84 -12.77
CA VAL A 542 -8.97 37.87 -11.73
C VAL A 542 -8.36 39.13 -12.35
N GLU A 543 -9.21 40.05 -12.82
CA GLU A 543 -8.81 41.39 -13.25
C GLU A 543 -8.25 42.19 -12.06
N GLY A 544 -6.97 42.61 -12.14
CA GLY A 544 -6.39 43.64 -11.27
C GLY A 544 -5.19 43.25 -10.39
N LYS A 545 -4.67 42.02 -10.45
CA LYS A 545 -3.48 41.60 -9.66
C LYS A 545 -2.19 41.68 -10.49
N GLN A 546 -1.06 42.03 -9.86
CA GLN A 546 0.27 41.97 -10.50
C GLN A 546 0.50 40.59 -11.10
N LYS A 547 0.86 40.52 -12.39
CA LYS A 547 1.22 39.28 -13.07
C LYS A 547 2.37 38.60 -12.29
N PRO A 548 2.31 37.28 -12.03
CA PRO A 548 3.38 36.60 -11.32
C PRO A 548 4.73 36.85 -12.02
N PRO A 549 5.82 37.06 -11.26
CA PRO A 549 7.14 37.21 -11.82
C PRO A 549 7.49 35.98 -12.65
N VAL A 550 8.05 36.26 -13.82
CA VAL A 550 8.57 35.24 -14.70
C VAL A 550 10.08 35.18 -14.48
N PHE A 551 10.59 33.97 -14.32
CA PHE A 551 12.00 33.68 -14.03
C PHE A 551 12.71 33.12 -15.26
N LYS A 552 14.01 33.34 -15.32
CA LYS A 552 14.93 32.66 -16.21
C LYS A 552 15.89 31.86 -15.34
N LEU A 553 16.00 30.57 -15.63
CA LEU A 553 16.93 29.66 -14.99
C LEU A 553 18.21 29.64 -15.82
N ASP A 554 19.22 30.40 -15.38
CA ASP A 554 20.52 30.43 -16.06
C ASP A 554 21.38 29.27 -15.56
N ILE A 555 21.67 28.30 -16.45
CA ILE A 555 22.59 27.19 -16.17
C ILE A 555 24.02 27.74 -16.05
N VAL A 556 24.55 27.73 -14.83
CA VAL A 556 25.93 28.13 -14.49
C VAL A 556 26.90 26.99 -14.76
N ALA A 557 26.49 25.76 -14.44
CA ALA A 557 27.23 24.54 -14.78
C ALA A 557 26.27 23.41 -15.11
N ASN A 558 26.54 22.71 -16.21
CA ASN A 558 25.71 21.59 -16.67
C ASN A 558 26.10 20.30 -15.95
N GLY A 559 25.16 19.71 -15.20
CA GLY A 559 25.38 18.52 -14.38
C GLY A 559 25.60 17.26 -15.20
N ILE A 560 24.88 17.10 -16.31
CA ILE A 560 25.01 15.95 -17.21
C ILE A 560 26.41 15.94 -17.86
N GLU A 561 26.92 17.08 -18.33
CA GLU A 561 28.27 17.15 -18.91
C GLU A 561 29.36 16.87 -17.87
N GLN A 562 29.17 17.27 -16.61
CA GLN A 562 30.07 16.89 -15.52
C GLN A 562 30.03 15.38 -15.26
N ALA A 563 28.84 14.77 -15.24
CA ALA A 563 28.66 13.34 -15.08
C ALA A 563 29.32 12.54 -16.22
N LYS A 564 29.11 12.95 -17.48
CA LYS A 564 29.77 12.35 -18.65
C LYS A 564 31.27 12.41 -18.55
N LYS A 565 31.82 13.56 -18.13
CA LYS A 565 33.26 13.71 -17.94
C LYS A 565 33.79 12.79 -16.83
N ALA A 566 33.07 12.63 -15.72
CA ALA A 566 33.45 11.68 -14.67
C ALA A 566 33.42 10.23 -15.19
N ALA A 567 32.38 9.87 -15.95
CA ALA A 567 32.22 8.55 -16.54
C ALA A 567 33.32 8.20 -17.55
N GLN A 568 33.67 9.11 -18.45
CA GLN A 568 34.74 8.94 -19.45
C GLN A 568 36.12 8.66 -18.84
N ASN A 569 36.34 9.15 -17.61
CA ASN A 569 37.61 9.01 -16.91
C ASN A 569 37.64 7.83 -15.93
N SER A 570 36.63 6.96 -15.95
CA SER A 570 36.48 5.85 -15.01
C SER A 570 36.45 4.50 -15.73
N ASP A 571 36.93 3.46 -15.07
CA ASP A 571 36.88 2.07 -15.57
C ASP A 571 35.44 1.56 -15.62
N VAL A 572 34.64 1.99 -14.64
CA VAL A 572 33.22 1.68 -14.48
C VAL A 572 32.47 2.89 -13.91
N SER A 573 31.23 3.06 -14.34
CA SER A 573 30.32 4.07 -13.82
C SER A 573 29.15 3.42 -13.09
N ILE A 574 28.86 3.87 -11.87
CA ILE A 574 27.70 3.44 -11.08
C ILE A 574 26.72 4.61 -11.05
N VAL A 575 25.60 4.50 -11.75
CA VAL A 575 24.58 5.56 -11.84
C VAL A 575 23.41 5.23 -10.94
N VAL A 576 23.16 6.06 -9.92
CA VAL A 576 22.15 5.83 -8.88
C VAL A 576 20.98 6.81 -9.07
N VAL A 577 19.83 6.28 -9.47
CA VAL A 577 18.60 7.01 -9.84
C VAL A 577 17.38 6.35 -9.21
N GLY A 578 16.21 6.99 -9.28
CA GLY A 578 14.97 6.47 -8.73
C GLY A 578 14.05 7.60 -8.28
N ASN A 579 13.49 7.51 -7.08
CA ASN A 579 12.61 8.53 -6.53
C ASN A 579 13.03 9.04 -5.16
N SER A 580 12.44 10.17 -4.76
CA SER A 580 12.31 10.54 -3.35
C SER A 580 11.01 9.92 -2.84
N PRO A 581 11.02 9.26 -1.65
CA PRO A 581 9.79 8.77 -1.05
C PRO A 581 8.86 9.93 -0.67
N TYR A 582 9.39 11.15 -0.56
CA TYR A 582 8.60 12.34 -0.22
C TYR A 582 7.90 13.03 -1.40
N ILE A 583 8.28 12.76 -2.65
CA ILE A 583 7.86 13.58 -3.79
C ILE A 583 7.04 12.79 -4.81
N ASN A 584 7.49 11.60 -5.18
CA ASN A 584 7.04 10.93 -6.40
C ASN A 584 6.00 9.83 -6.13
N GLY A 585 5.01 10.14 -5.31
CA GLY A 585 4.11 9.19 -4.67
C GLY A 585 4.28 9.26 -3.16
N LYS A 586 3.17 9.33 -2.43
CA LYS A 586 3.12 9.22 -0.97
C LYS A 586 1.66 9.07 -0.52
N GLU A 587 1.46 8.92 0.77
CA GLU A 587 0.15 9.13 1.39
C GLU A 587 -0.51 10.46 0.93
N GLU A 588 -1.80 10.39 0.54
CA GLU A 588 -2.61 11.43 -0.10
C GLU A 588 -2.26 11.76 -1.56
N ILE A 589 -1.23 11.15 -2.16
CA ILE A 589 -0.78 11.46 -3.52
C ILE A 589 -0.37 10.21 -4.30
N ASP A 590 -1.24 9.77 -5.21
CA ASP A 590 -0.92 8.76 -6.22
C ASP A 590 0.08 9.28 -7.27
N ARG A 591 0.82 8.35 -7.88
CA ARG A 591 1.74 8.65 -8.97
C ARG A 591 0.98 8.93 -10.26
N PRO A 592 1.31 10.01 -10.98
CA PRO A 592 0.68 10.30 -12.27
C PRO A 592 1.20 9.41 -13.41
N SER A 593 2.35 8.73 -13.25
CA SER A 593 2.95 7.89 -14.29
C SER A 593 3.96 6.89 -13.70
N LEU A 594 4.23 5.81 -14.44
CA LEU A 594 5.25 4.81 -14.08
C LEU A 594 6.66 5.22 -14.48
N GLN A 595 6.81 6.26 -15.30
CA GLN A 595 8.11 6.69 -15.82
C GLN A 595 9.09 7.10 -14.71
N LEU A 596 10.36 6.78 -14.91
CA LEU A 596 11.45 7.41 -14.16
C LEU A 596 11.48 8.91 -14.53
N PRO A 597 11.81 9.82 -13.59
CA PRO A 597 11.93 11.24 -13.91
C PRO A 597 12.78 11.48 -15.17
N PRO A 598 12.29 12.25 -16.17
CA PRO A 598 12.93 12.32 -17.49
C PRO A 598 14.40 12.74 -17.48
N GLU A 599 14.79 13.68 -16.61
CA GLU A 599 16.19 14.11 -16.49
C GLU A 599 17.10 13.01 -15.91
N GLN A 600 16.57 12.14 -15.03
CA GLN A 600 17.32 10.98 -14.54
C GLN A 600 17.48 9.92 -15.63
N ALA A 601 16.44 9.65 -16.43
CA ALA A 601 16.53 8.75 -17.58
C ALA A 601 17.55 9.28 -18.62
N ARG A 602 17.55 10.60 -18.85
CA ARG A 602 18.54 11.27 -19.71
C ARG A 602 19.96 11.14 -19.18
N LEU A 603 20.18 11.36 -17.88
CA LEU A 603 21.48 11.18 -17.24
C LEU A 603 22.03 9.77 -17.49
N VAL A 604 21.22 8.74 -17.29
CA VAL A 604 21.64 7.34 -17.52
C VAL A 604 22.05 7.12 -18.98
N ARG A 605 21.23 7.57 -19.94
CA ARG A 605 21.50 7.41 -21.37
C ARG A 605 22.83 8.05 -21.78
N GLU A 606 23.04 9.29 -21.36
CA GLU A 606 24.24 10.06 -21.68
C GLU A 606 25.50 9.48 -21.06
N VAL A 607 25.41 8.95 -19.83
CA VAL A 607 26.53 8.25 -19.16
C VAL A 607 26.84 6.93 -19.85
N CYS A 608 25.84 6.09 -20.13
CA CYS A 608 26.03 4.81 -20.82
C CYS A 608 26.66 5.00 -22.22
N GLN A 609 26.32 6.09 -22.91
CA GLN A 609 26.88 6.40 -24.22
C GLN A 609 28.40 6.66 -24.16
N VAL A 610 28.89 7.28 -23.09
CA VAL A 610 30.31 7.63 -22.96
C VAL A 610 31.12 6.61 -22.15
N ASN A 611 30.46 5.79 -21.33
CA ASN A 611 31.04 4.65 -20.64
C ASN A 611 30.11 3.42 -20.76
N PRO A 612 30.41 2.46 -21.66
CA PRO A 612 29.62 1.25 -21.80
C PRO A 612 29.75 0.29 -20.62
N ASN A 613 30.70 0.49 -19.69
CA ASN A 613 30.78 -0.23 -18.43
C ASN A 613 29.99 0.53 -17.35
N THR A 614 28.68 0.66 -17.55
CA THR A 614 27.79 1.35 -16.61
C THR A 614 26.89 0.36 -15.90
N VAL A 615 26.81 0.47 -14.58
CA VAL A 615 25.80 -0.20 -13.75
C VAL A 615 24.78 0.84 -13.32
N VAL A 616 23.50 0.56 -13.53
CA VAL A 616 22.41 1.41 -13.04
C VAL A 616 21.87 0.80 -11.75
N VAL A 617 21.83 1.60 -10.69
CA VAL A 617 21.22 1.25 -9.41
C VAL A 617 19.95 2.09 -9.26
N ILE A 618 18.80 1.42 -9.24
CA ILE A 618 17.51 2.02 -8.97
C ILE A 618 17.26 1.93 -7.47
N VAL A 619 17.27 3.06 -6.78
CA VAL A 619 16.80 3.18 -5.39
C VAL A 619 15.42 3.80 -5.42
N GLY A 620 14.37 3.02 -5.19
CA GLY A 620 13.03 3.58 -5.23
C GLY A 620 11.89 2.75 -4.66
N SER A 621 10.86 3.47 -4.22
CA SER A 621 9.64 3.00 -3.56
C SER A 621 8.70 2.17 -4.45
N TYR A 622 8.86 2.21 -5.78
CA TYR A 622 7.84 1.73 -6.72
C TYR A 622 8.41 0.94 -7.91
N PRO A 623 7.56 0.18 -8.64
CA PRO A 623 7.85 -0.24 -10.00
C PRO A 623 8.01 0.94 -10.97
N PHE A 624 8.95 0.84 -11.91
CA PHE A 624 9.20 1.86 -12.93
C PHE A 624 9.14 1.30 -14.34
N ALA A 625 8.63 2.12 -15.27
CA ALA A 625 8.79 1.91 -16.70
C ALA A 625 10.23 2.28 -17.11
N LEU A 626 11.08 1.27 -17.34
CA LEU A 626 12.52 1.43 -17.61
C LEU A 626 12.97 0.93 -18.99
N GLN A 627 12.07 0.84 -19.98
CA GLN A 627 12.39 0.28 -21.29
C GLN A 627 13.64 0.92 -21.93
N GLU A 628 13.72 2.25 -21.93
CA GLU A 628 14.88 2.97 -22.48
C GLU A 628 16.20 2.65 -21.75
N LEU A 629 16.15 2.37 -20.45
CA LEU A 629 17.33 2.04 -19.64
C LEU A 629 17.75 0.60 -19.88
N LYS A 630 16.79 -0.31 -20.00
CA LYS A 630 17.00 -1.73 -20.33
C LYS A 630 17.81 -1.91 -21.61
N ASP A 631 17.56 -1.06 -22.60
CA ASP A 631 18.20 -1.14 -23.93
C ASP A 631 19.65 -0.63 -23.95
N VAL A 632 20.07 0.19 -22.98
CA VAL A 632 21.39 0.84 -22.97
C VAL A 632 22.30 0.44 -21.81
N ALA A 633 21.74 -0.05 -20.70
CA ALA A 633 22.50 -0.37 -19.50
C ALA A 633 22.88 -1.88 -19.45
N PRO A 634 24.18 -2.24 -19.39
CA PRO A 634 24.59 -3.63 -19.26
C PRO A 634 24.11 -4.31 -17.98
N ALA A 635 23.92 -3.56 -16.90
CA ALA A 635 23.43 -4.10 -15.64
C ALA A 635 22.50 -3.11 -14.95
N ILE A 636 21.38 -3.63 -14.43
CA ILE A 636 20.39 -2.88 -13.66
C ILE A 636 20.12 -3.62 -12.36
N VAL A 637 20.29 -2.92 -11.24
CA VAL A 637 20.03 -3.40 -9.89
C VAL A 637 18.93 -2.54 -9.29
N TYR A 638 17.99 -3.15 -8.57
CA TYR A 638 16.90 -2.47 -7.88
C TYR A 638 16.91 -2.80 -6.39
N LEU A 639 16.64 -1.77 -5.58
CA LEU A 639 16.24 -1.89 -4.19
C LEU A 639 15.32 -0.72 -3.80
N THR A 640 14.50 -0.92 -2.79
CA THR A 640 13.77 0.18 -2.16
C THR A 640 14.68 1.05 -1.32
N HIS A 641 14.14 2.12 -0.72
CA HIS A 641 14.86 2.80 0.34
C HIS A 641 15.10 1.80 1.50
N ALA A 642 16.38 1.60 1.83
CA ALA A 642 16.86 0.42 2.56
C ALA A 642 17.47 0.76 3.94
N GLY A 643 17.03 1.86 4.54
CA GLY A 643 17.48 2.28 5.88
C GLY A 643 18.98 2.56 6.00
N GLN A 644 19.51 2.38 7.21
CA GLN A 644 20.85 2.82 7.62
C GLN A 644 22.02 2.11 6.92
N GLU A 645 21.78 0.92 6.35
CA GLU A 645 22.81 0.06 5.76
C GLU A 645 22.78 -0.02 4.22
N LEU A 646 21.91 0.77 3.57
CA LEU A 646 21.70 0.78 2.12
C LEU A 646 23.02 0.75 1.32
N GLY A 647 23.94 1.67 1.63
CA GLY A 647 25.19 1.81 0.87
C GLY A 647 26.14 0.63 1.01
N ASN A 648 26.22 0.02 2.20
CA ASN A 648 27.05 -1.17 2.41
C ASN A 648 26.48 -2.37 1.64
N ALA A 649 25.15 -2.57 1.67
CA ALA A 649 24.49 -3.64 0.93
C ALA A 649 24.67 -3.51 -0.58
N VAL A 650 24.46 -2.31 -1.13
CA VAL A 650 24.69 -2.05 -2.57
C VAL A 650 26.15 -2.31 -2.94
N ALA A 651 27.12 -1.79 -2.17
CA ALA A 651 28.53 -2.01 -2.45
C ALA A 651 28.90 -3.51 -2.45
N ASP A 652 28.40 -4.29 -1.48
CA ASP A 652 28.69 -5.72 -1.39
C ASP A 652 28.08 -6.55 -2.53
N VAL A 653 26.88 -6.19 -2.98
CA VAL A 653 26.29 -6.79 -4.20
C VAL A 653 27.14 -6.46 -5.41
N LEU A 654 27.40 -5.18 -5.67
CA LEU A 654 28.09 -4.73 -6.88
C LEU A 654 29.49 -5.34 -7.02
N LEU A 655 30.20 -5.51 -5.90
CA LEU A 655 31.55 -6.09 -5.86
C LEU A 655 31.56 -7.62 -5.72
N GLY A 656 30.38 -8.25 -5.60
CA GLY A 656 30.25 -9.70 -5.49
C GLY A 656 30.69 -10.29 -4.14
N ASN A 657 30.77 -9.46 -3.09
CA ASN A 657 30.89 -9.91 -1.70
C ASN A 657 29.59 -10.58 -1.22
N TYR A 658 28.46 -10.19 -1.83
CA TYR A 658 27.15 -10.81 -1.67
C TYR A 658 26.57 -11.14 -3.06
N ALA A 659 25.98 -12.33 -3.21
CA ALA A 659 25.28 -12.71 -4.43
C ALA A 659 23.79 -12.34 -4.31
N PRO A 660 23.25 -11.41 -5.13
CA PRO A 660 21.87 -10.96 -5.01
C PRO A 660 20.91 -12.10 -5.31
N ALA A 661 19.84 -12.18 -4.53
CA ALA A 661 18.78 -13.17 -4.72
C ALA A 661 17.38 -12.62 -4.40
N GLY A 662 17.25 -11.28 -4.31
CA GLY A 662 15.95 -10.65 -4.25
C GLY A 662 15.14 -10.97 -5.50
N ARG A 663 13.82 -10.95 -5.36
CA ARG A 663 12.85 -11.19 -6.43
C ARG A 663 11.77 -10.11 -6.37
N LEU A 664 11.35 -9.61 -7.53
CA LEU A 664 10.23 -8.70 -7.62
C LEU A 664 8.97 -9.33 -7.02
N ASN A 665 8.24 -8.53 -6.25
CA ASN A 665 6.96 -8.86 -5.63
C ASN A 665 5.77 -8.21 -6.36
N MET A 666 6.04 -7.50 -7.45
CA MET A 666 5.06 -6.89 -8.34
C MET A 666 5.46 -7.08 -9.79
N THR A 667 4.48 -7.05 -10.68
CA THR A 667 4.69 -6.98 -12.12
C THR A 667 5.12 -5.57 -12.51
N TRP A 668 6.23 -5.47 -13.24
CA TRP A 668 6.69 -4.20 -13.81
C TRP A 668 6.18 -4.12 -15.24
N TYR A 669 5.15 -3.31 -15.44
CA TYR A 669 4.57 -3.01 -16.74
C TYR A 669 5.54 -2.20 -17.61
N GLU A 670 5.35 -2.26 -18.93
CA GLU A 670 6.11 -1.46 -19.90
C GLU A 670 5.80 0.03 -19.74
N ASP A 671 4.52 0.38 -19.54
CA ASP A 671 4.02 1.71 -19.24
C ASP A 671 2.60 1.67 -18.64
N GLU A 672 2.10 2.83 -18.21
CA GLU A 672 0.77 2.98 -17.60
C GLU A 672 -0.43 2.71 -18.53
N SER A 673 -0.25 2.61 -19.85
CA SER A 673 -1.34 2.28 -20.79
C SER A 673 -1.81 0.83 -20.67
N GLN A 674 -1.02 -0.02 -20.01
CA GLN A 674 -1.37 -1.41 -19.70
C GLN A 674 -2.24 -1.55 -18.44
N LEU A 675 -2.53 -0.43 -17.76
CA LEU A 675 -3.32 -0.41 -16.52
C LEU A 675 -4.71 0.21 -16.79
N PRO A 676 -5.75 -0.26 -16.07
CA PRO A 676 -7.07 0.37 -16.10
C PRO A 676 -7.04 1.73 -15.38
N ASP A 677 -8.20 2.36 -15.16
CA ASP A 677 -8.26 3.47 -14.20
C ASP A 677 -7.94 2.94 -12.79
N ILE A 678 -7.29 3.75 -11.94
CA ILE A 678 -6.92 3.33 -10.58
C ILE A 678 -8.15 3.05 -9.69
N MET A 679 -9.33 3.58 -10.07
CA MET A 679 -10.58 3.29 -9.37
C MET A 679 -11.24 1.99 -9.84
N ASP A 680 -10.65 1.25 -10.78
CA ASP A 680 -11.17 -0.03 -11.24
C ASP A 680 -10.55 -1.21 -10.45
N TYR A 681 -11.36 -1.83 -9.59
CA TYR A 681 -10.93 -2.85 -8.63
C TYR A 681 -11.07 -4.29 -9.13
N ASP A 682 -11.62 -4.51 -10.32
CA ASP A 682 -11.74 -5.88 -10.86
C ASP A 682 -10.47 -6.30 -11.61
N ILE A 683 -9.60 -7.07 -10.94
CA ILE A 683 -8.35 -7.57 -11.55
C ILE A 683 -8.61 -8.71 -12.55
N ILE A 684 -9.73 -9.41 -12.42
CA ILE A 684 -10.10 -10.58 -13.23
C ILE A 684 -10.59 -10.10 -14.60
N HIS A 685 -11.51 -9.13 -14.61
CA HIS A 685 -12.08 -8.53 -15.81
C HIS A 685 -11.03 -7.72 -16.57
N ASN A 686 -10.30 -6.82 -15.89
CA ASN A 686 -9.33 -5.94 -16.54
C ASN A 686 -8.02 -6.63 -16.93
N GLY A 687 -7.74 -7.82 -16.39
CA GLY A 687 -6.52 -8.54 -16.71
C GLY A 687 -5.28 -7.86 -16.16
N THR A 688 -5.29 -7.52 -14.87
CA THR A 688 -4.14 -6.94 -14.17
C THR A 688 -3.48 -7.96 -13.24
N THR A 689 -2.31 -7.59 -12.71
CA THR A 689 -1.36 -8.46 -11.99
C THR A 689 -0.83 -9.60 -12.85
N TYR A 690 0.21 -10.29 -12.39
CA TYR A 690 0.73 -11.48 -13.07
C TYR A 690 -0.31 -12.61 -13.21
N MET A 691 -1.38 -12.58 -12.40
CA MET A 691 -2.41 -13.62 -12.40
C MET A 691 -3.27 -13.58 -13.67
N TYR A 692 -3.62 -12.38 -14.15
CA TYR A 692 -4.60 -12.21 -15.22
C TYR A 692 -4.12 -11.38 -16.40
N HIS A 693 -2.95 -10.74 -16.32
CA HIS A 693 -2.36 -10.01 -17.43
C HIS A 693 -1.84 -10.95 -18.54
N GLU A 694 -2.25 -10.68 -19.79
CA GLU A 694 -1.92 -11.50 -20.96
C GLU A 694 -0.87 -10.85 -21.88
N GLY A 695 -0.53 -9.58 -21.64
CA GLY A 695 0.41 -8.80 -22.44
C GLY A 695 1.89 -8.94 -22.05
N PRO A 696 2.80 -8.36 -22.84
CA PRO A 696 4.21 -8.27 -22.46
C PRO A 696 4.39 -7.37 -21.24
N VAL A 697 5.40 -7.66 -20.42
CA VAL A 697 5.76 -6.87 -19.25
C VAL A 697 7.27 -6.67 -19.23
N LEU A 698 7.73 -5.56 -18.65
CA LEU A 698 9.14 -5.21 -18.59
C LEU A 698 9.94 -6.22 -17.75
N TYR A 699 9.42 -6.49 -16.54
CA TYR A 699 9.89 -7.55 -15.65
C TYR A 699 8.69 -8.24 -14.98
N PRO A 700 8.59 -9.58 -15.04
CA PRO A 700 7.45 -10.30 -14.48
C PRO A 700 7.54 -10.39 -12.95
N PHE A 701 6.40 -10.61 -12.29
CA PHE A 701 6.34 -11.00 -10.88
C PHE A 701 7.32 -12.15 -10.57
N GLY A 702 8.04 -12.04 -9.46
CA GLY A 702 9.06 -13.00 -9.06
C GLY A 702 10.39 -12.86 -9.79
N HIS A 703 10.57 -11.92 -10.72
CA HIS A 703 11.82 -11.78 -11.46
C HIS A 703 12.99 -11.33 -10.60
N GLY A 704 14.16 -11.91 -10.84
CA GLY A 704 15.41 -11.49 -10.23
C GLY A 704 16.52 -12.47 -10.58
N LEU A 705 17.66 -11.95 -11.00
CA LEU A 705 18.84 -12.74 -11.32
C LEU A 705 19.66 -13.00 -10.05
N THR A 706 20.67 -13.85 -10.21
CA THR A 706 21.70 -14.11 -9.20
C THR A 706 23.04 -14.34 -9.90
N TYR A 707 24.16 -14.31 -9.17
CA TYR A 707 25.50 -14.59 -9.70
C TYR A 707 25.82 -16.08 -9.84
N SER A 708 24.85 -16.96 -9.59
CA SER A 708 24.98 -18.39 -9.83
C SER A 708 23.90 -18.93 -10.75
N GLU A 709 24.22 -20.01 -11.47
CA GLU A 709 23.26 -20.73 -12.30
C GLU A 709 22.57 -21.81 -11.47
N PHE A 710 21.24 -21.81 -11.45
CA PHE A 710 20.45 -22.84 -10.77
C PHE A 710 19.68 -23.69 -11.80
N GLU A 711 19.78 -25.01 -11.65
CA GLU A 711 19.02 -25.99 -12.44
C GLU A 711 17.92 -26.61 -11.58
N TYR A 712 16.69 -26.57 -12.10
CA TYR A 712 15.55 -27.30 -11.54
C TYR A 712 15.48 -28.64 -12.28
N ARG A 713 15.91 -29.72 -11.62
CA ARG A 713 16.13 -31.03 -12.26
C ARG A 713 14.86 -31.85 -12.40
N ALA A 714 13.96 -31.74 -11.43
CA ALA A 714 12.72 -32.49 -11.39
C ALA A 714 11.70 -31.83 -10.49
N ILE A 715 10.42 -32.04 -10.82
CA ILE A 715 9.28 -31.82 -9.94
C ILE A 715 8.48 -33.12 -9.84
N ARG A 716 7.99 -33.43 -8.63
CA ARG A 716 7.02 -34.50 -8.40
C ARG A 716 5.88 -33.95 -7.57
N VAL A 717 4.67 -34.35 -7.92
CA VAL A 717 3.46 -33.94 -7.23
C VAL A 717 2.63 -35.17 -6.96
N GLU A 718 2.21 -35.31 -5.71
CA GLU A 718 1.25 -36.34 -5.32
C GLU A 718 0.16 -35.73 -4.44
N HIS A 719 -1.05 -36.26 -4.59
CA HIS A 719 -2.16 -35.97 -3.69
C HIS A 719 -2.07 -36.92 -2.50
N ALA A 720 -2.05 -36.37 -1.29
CA ALA A 720 -1.80 -37.14 -0.08
C ALA A 720 -2.45 -36.51 1.15
N GLN A 721 -2.43 -37.25 2.25
CA GLN A 721 -2.70 -36.70 3.58
C GLN A 721 -1.43 -36.06 4.13
N GLY A 722 -1.55 -34.81 4.57
CA GLY A 722 -0.48 -33.98 5.10
C GLY A 722 -0.11 -34.35 6.54
N SER A 723 0.92 -33.68 7.06
CA SER A 723 1.44 -33.94 8.41
C SER A 723 0.46 -33.57 9.53
N SER A 724 -0.46 -32.64 9.27
CA SER A 724 -1.59 -32.27 10.14
C SER A 724 -2.79 -33.22 10.03
N GLY A 725 -2.79 -34.11 9.04
CA GLY A 725 -3.95 -34.92 8.66
C GLY A 725 -4.89 -34.26 7.64
N ASP A 726 -4.54 -33.08 7.13
CA ASP A 726 -5.33 -32.38 6.11
C ASP A 726 -5.07 -32.94 4.70
N ASP A 727 -5.97 -32.64 3.77
CA ASP A 727 -5.82 -32.99 2.36
C ASP A 727 -4.85 -32.02 1.65
N VAL A 728 -3.74 -32.54 1.12
CA VAL A 728 -2.64 -31.71 0.59
C VAL A 728 -2.10 -32.22 -0.75
N LEU A 729 -1.50 -31.31 -1.51
CA LEU A 729 -0.51 -31.62 -2.53
C LEU A 729 0.87 -31.67 -1.89
N LYS A 730 1.53 -32.83 -1.95
CA LYS A 730 2.95 -32.95 -1.65
C LYS A 730 3.74 -32.70 -2.91
N ILE A 731 4.55 -31.64 -2.89
CA ILE A 731 5.35 -31.20 -4.03
C ILE A 731 6.82 -31.35 -3.66
N GLU A 732 7.56 -32.14 -4.42
CA GLU A 732 9.01 -32.26 -4.32
C GLU A 732 9.68 -31.59 -5.52
N VAL A 733 10.61 -30.66 -5.27
CA VAL A 733 11.42 -30.01 -6.30
C VAL A 733 12.90 -30.28 -6.04
N GLN A 734 13.60 -30.84 -7.03
CA GLN A 734 15.05 -31.02 -6.97
C GLN A 734 15.76 -29.86 -7.64
N ILE A 735 16.68 -29.22 -6.92
CA ILE A 735 17.40 -28.04 -7.38
C ILE A 735 18.89 -28.23 -7.18
N GLU A 736 19.67 -27.80 -8.15
CA GLU A 736 21.13 -27.77 -8.09
C GLU A 736 21.64 -26.35 -8.32
N ASN A 737 22.63 -25.94 -7.54
CA ASN A 737 23.48 -24.81 -7.88
C ASN A 737 24.60 -25.28 -8.81
N LYS A 738 24.47 -25.02 -10.11
CA LYS A 738 25.47 -25.35 -11.14
C LYS A 738 26.56 -24.30 -11.31
N GLY A 739 26.35 -23.10 -10.79
CA GLY A 739 27.34 -22.03 -10.91
C GLY A 739 28.55 -22.25 -10.00
N GLU A 740 29.55 -21.41 -10.16
CA GLU A 740 30.85 -21.51 -9.47
C GLU A 740 30.83 -20.90 -8.06
N ARG A 741 29.71 -20.30 -7.64
CA ARG A 741 29.59 -19.56 -6.37
C ARG A 741 28.43 -20.08 -5.54
N ALA A 742 28.61 -20.04 -4.22
CA ALA A 742 27.48 -20.21 -3.30
C ALA A 742 26.50 -19.03 -3.47
N SER A 743 25.21 -19.31 -3.45
CA SER A 743 24.19 -18.29 -3.62
C SER A 743 22.85 -18.74 -3.09
N ASP A 744 21.96 -17.78 -2.89
CA ASP A 744 20.56 -18.03 -2.61
C ASP A 744 19.76 -18.18 -3.91
N GLU A 745 18.71 -19.00 -3.85
CA GLU A 745 17.67 -19.10 -4.88
C GLU A 745 16.29 -19.04 -4.21
N VAL A 746 15.33 -18.43 -4.89
CA VAL A 746 13.94 -18.36 -4.44
C VAL A 746 13.10 -19.21 -5.38
N VAL A 747 12.65 -20.34 -4.84
CA VAL A 747 11.85 -21.33 -5.54
C VAL A 747 10.40 -20.93 -5.43
N GLN A 748 9.75 -20.71 -6.57
CA GLN A 748 8.36 -20.26 -6.64
C GLN A 748 7.51 -21.39 -7.22
N LEU A 749 6.42 -21.74 -6.53
CA LEU A 749 5.46 -22.73 -6.97
C LEU A 749 4.19 -22.05 -7.45
N TYR A 750 3.75 -22.37 -8.66
CA TYR A 750 2.51 -21.88 -9.23
C TYR A 750 1.54 -23.02 -9.56
N GLY A 751 0.25 -22.78 -9.34
CA GLY A 751 -0.85 -23.64 -9.79
C GLY A 751 -1.64 -22.99 -10.92
N HIS A 752 -2.15 -23.80 -11.83
CA HIS A 752 -3.12 -23.41 -12.84
C HIS A 752 -4.11 -24.54 -13.10
N ALA A 753 -5.41 -24.26 -12.99
CA ALA A 753 -6.46 -25.19 -13.38
C ALA A 753 -6.69 -25.11 -14.89
N GLN A 754 -6.48 -26.22 -15.61
CA GLN A 754 -6.60 -26.26 -17.08
C GLN A 754 -8.04 -26.09 -17.59
N SER A 755 -9.02 -26.32 -16.70
CA SER A 755 -10.43 -26.14 -16.97
C SER A 755 -11.13 -25.67 -15.71
N SER A 756 -12.01 -24.70 -15.84
CA SER A 756 -12.82 -24.16 -14.74
C SER A 756 -14.05 -23.49 -15.33
N ARG A 757 -15.14 -23.45 -14.56
CA ARG A 757 -16.34 -22.68 -14.95
C ARG A 757 -16.05 -21.19 -15.06
N VAL A 758 -15.18 -20.67 -14.20
CA VAL A 758 -14.83 -19.25 -14.13
C VAL A 758 -13.42 -19.00 -14.66
N LYS A 759 -13.11 -17.75 -15.03
CA LYS A 759 -11.74 -17.33 -15.34
C LYS A 759 -10.86 -17.53 -14.12
N ARG A 760 -9.80 -18.35 -14.26
CA ARG A 760 -8.78 -18.65 -13.25
C ARG A 760 -7.49 -17.90 -13.57
N PRO A 761 -6.62 -17.65 -12.57
CA PRO A 761 -5.29 -17.15 -12.82
C PRO A 761 -4.54 -18.01 -13.84
N GLN A 762 -3.80 -17.35 -14.75
CA GLN A 762 -2.85 -18.01 -15.64
C GLN A 762 -1.77 -18.71 -14.80
N ARG A 763 -1.36 -18.07 -13.72
CA ARG A 763 -0.43 -18.58 -12.70
C ARG A 763 -0.91 -18.05 -11.35
N GLN A 764 -1.11 -18.93 -10.39
CA GLN A 764 -1.41 -18.58 -9.01
C GLN A 764 -0.25 -19.04 -8.14
N LEU A 765 0.42 -18.15 -7.41
CA LEU A 765 1.43 -18.55 -6.43
C LEU A 765 0.74 -19.41 -5.36
N ILE A 766 1.29 -20.59 -5.10
CA ILE A 766 0.76 -21.53 -4.10
C ILE A 766 1.76 -21.84 -2.99
N GLY A 767 3.02 -21.42 -3.16
CA GLY A 767 4.05 -21.51 -2.15
C GLY A 767 5.41 -21.07 -2.68
N PHE A 768 6.33 -20.77 -1.77
CA PHE A 768 7.70 -20.40 -2.13
C PHE A 768 8.70 -20.81 -1.04
N ARG A 769 9.97 -20.83 -1.40
CA ARG A 769 11.06 -21.00 -0.43
C ARG A 769 12.36 -20.37 -0.93
N ARG A 770 12.95 -19.53 -0.09
CA ARG A 770 14.34 -19.11 -0.24
C ARG A 770 15.29 -20.16 0.35
N ILE A 771 16.28 -20.58 -0.42
CA ILE A 771 17.30 -21.55 -0.01
C ILE A 771 18.70 -21.04 -0.31
N HIS A 772 19.69 -21.51 0.44
CA HIS A 772 21.10 -21.22 0.21
C HIS A 772 21.84 -22.49 -0.21
N LEU A 773 22.49 -22.49 -1.37
CA LEU A 773 23.23 -23.64 -1.87
C LEU A 773 24.69 -23.27 -2.18
N ALA A 774 25.61 -24.11 -1.70
CA ALA A 774 26.99 -24.08 -2.17
C ALA A 774 27.08 -24.50 -3.65
N SER A 775 28.18 -24.11 -4.32
CA SER A 775 28.45 -24.55 -5.70
C SER A 775 28.46 -26.08 -5.81
N GLY A 776 27.75 -26.62 -6.81
CA GLY A 776 27.58 -28.05 -7.05
C GLY A 776 26.65 -28.77 -6.08
N ALA A 777 26.06 -28.08 -5.10
CA ALA A 777 25.13 -28.69 -4.15
C ALA A 777 23.76 -28.95 -4.81
N VAL A 778 23.15 -30.07 -4.45
CA VAL A 778 21.81 -30.49 -4.87
C VAL A 778 20.94 -30.63 -3.63
N GLU A 779 19.73 -30.08 -3.66
CA GLU A 779 18.75 -30.18 -2.59
C GLU A 779 17.38 -30.64 -3.14
N ASN A 780 16.66 -31.44 -2.36
CA ASN A 780 15.27 -31.80 -2.63
C ASN A 780 14.38 -31.03 -1.66
N LEU A 781 13.56 -30.13 -2.17
CA LEU A 781 12.64 -29.33 -1.39
C LEU A 781 11.27 -30.00 -1.37
N SER A 782 10.70 -30.17 -0.17
CA SER A 782 9.34 -30.66 0.02
C SER A 782 8.42 -29.54 0.48
N PHE A 783 7.23 -29.47 -0.12
CA PHE A 783 6.13 -28.56 0.22
C PHE A 783 4.86 -29.39 0.48
N GLU A 784 4.07 -28.98 1.48
CA GLU A 784 2.71 -29.49 1.70
C GLU A 784 1.74 -28.32 1.47
N ILE A 785 1.02 -28.35 0.36
CA ILE A 785 0.07 -27.29 0.00
C ILE A 785 -1.36 -27.81 0.23
N PRO A 786 -2.14 -27.25 1.18
CA PRO A 786 -3.54 -27.65 1.36
C PRO A 786 -4.32 -27.49 0.06
N VAL A 787 -5.07 -28.53 -0.33
CA VAL A 787 -5.87 -28.49 -1.58
C VAL A 787 -6.89 -27.35 -1.52
N GLN A 788 -7.36 -26.97 -0.32
CA GLN A 788 -8.26 -25.85 -0.09
C GLN A 788 -7.67 -24.50 -0.53
N LYS A 789 -6.33 -24.32 -0.58
CA LYS A 789 -5.70 -23.11 -1.13
C LYS A 789 -5.96 -22.93 -2.64
N LEU A 790 -6.37 -23.98 -3.34
CA LEU A 790 -6.67 -23.96 -4.77
C LEU A 790 -8.12 -23.57 -5.08
N SER A 791 -8.97 -23.43 -4.06
CA SER A 791 -10.39 -23.11 -4.24
C SER A 791 -10.61 -21.71 -4.86
N PHE A 792 -11.80 -21.48 -5.40
CA PHE A 792 -12.32 -20.13 -5.72
C PHE A 792 -13.69 -19.94 -5.09
N TRP A 793 -14.15 -18.69 -5.09
CA TRP A 793 -15.48 -18.34 -4.65
C TRP A 793 -16.52 -18.60 -5.74
N ASP A 794 -17.41 -19.56 -5.50
CA ASP A 794 -18.53 -19.83 -6.38
C ASP A 794 -19.73 -18.94 -6.01
N VAL A 795 -19.95 -17.92 -6.82
CA VAL A 795 -21.04 -16.95 -6.71
C VAL A 795 -22.44 -17.54 -6.94
N THR A 796 -22.56 -18.76 -7.48
CA THR A 796 -23.88 -19.41 -7.65
C THR A 796 -24.39 -20.06 -6.36
N ARG A 797 -23.49 -20.35 -5.42
CA ARG A 797 -23.78 -21.05 -4.15
C ARG A 797 -23.18 -20.36 -2.93
N ASP A 798 -22.57 -19.19 -3.11
CA ASP A 798 -21.93 -18.35 -2.09
C ASP A 798 -21.00 -19.14 -1.15
N ARG A 799 -20.06 -19.90 -1.73
CA ARG A 799 -19.06 -20.67 -0.98
C ARG A 799 -17.78 -20.94 -1.77
N TYR A 800 -16.69 -21.23 -1.07
CA TYR A 800 -15.48 -21.75 -1.71
C TYR A 800 -15.70 -23.13 -2.32
N CYS A 801 -15.16 -23.33 -3.52
CA CYS A 801 -15.30 -24.53 -4.33
C CYS A 801 -13.94 -24.95 -4.92
N ILE A 802 -13.67 -26.26 -4.93
CA ILE A 802 -12.60 -26.87 -5.73
C ILE A 802 -13.28 -27.68 -6.82
N GLU A 803 -13.03 -27.34 -8.08
CA GLU A 803 -13.59 -28.08 -9.22
C GLU A 803 -12.78 -29.33 -9.53
N THR A 804 -13.45 -30.36 -10.07
CA THR A 804 -12.76 -31.47 -10.71
C THR A 804 -12.01 -30.96 -11.94
N ALA A 805 -10.68 -30.96 -11.89
CA ALA A 805 -9.84 -30.44 -12.96
C ALA A 805 -8.45 -31.10 -12.97
N THR A 806 -7.81 -31.08 -14.12
CA THR A 806 -6.35 -31.29 -14.20
C THR A 806 -5.66 -29.97 -13.88
N TRP A 807 -4.68 -30.02 -12.99
CA TRP A 807 -3.89 -28.90 -12.54
C TRP A 807 -2.46 -29.02 -13.01
N SER A 808 -1.98 -27.94 -13.63
CA SER A 808 -0.56 -27.73 -13.90
C SER A 808 0.08 -27.14 -12.65
N ILE A 809 1.01 -27.88 -12.06
CA ILE A 809 1.84 -27.46 -10.94
C ILE A 809 3.24 -27.16 -11.46
N MET A 810 3.67 -25.93 -11.27
CA MET A 810 4.84 -25.36 -11.91
C MET A 810 5.86 -24.93 -10.86
N ALA A 811 7.13 -25.23 -11.06
CA ALA A 811 8.24 -24.68 -10.29
C ALA A 811 9.09 -23.79 -11.19
N GLY A 812 9.35 -22.57 -10.74
CA GLY A 812 10.07 -21.56 -11.52
C GLY A 812 10.85 -20.59 -10.68
N ARG A 813 11.62 -19.75 -11.38
CA ARG A 813 12.38 -18.63 -10.80
C ARG A 813 11.59 -17.32 -10.77
N SER A 814 10.51 -17.25 -11.54
CA SER A 814 9.57 -16.14 -11.63
C SER A 814 8.29 -16.64 -12.32
N SER A 815 7.27 -15.79 -12.43
CA SER A 815 6.04 -16.16 -13.11
C SER A 815 6.25 -16.35 -14.62
N ALA A 816 7.31 -15.83 -15.24
CA ALA A 816 7.63 -16.09 -16.64
C ALA A 816 8.69 -17.17 -16.85
N ASP A 817 9.55 -17.44 -15.86
CA ASP A 817 10.65 -18.41 -15.95
C ASP A 817 10.30 -19.73 -15.23
N ILE A 818 9.37 -20.47 -15.82
CA ILE A 818 8.96 -21.80 -15.36
C ILE A 818 9.95 -22.86 -15.87
N ARG A 819 10.55 -23.60 -14.94
CA ARG A 819 11.62 -24.57 -15.26
C ARG A 819 11.16 -26.02 -15.24
N GLN A 820 10.15 -26.33 -14.44
CA GLN A 820 9.59 -27.66 -14.30
C GLN A 820 8.08 -27.58 -14.14
N THR A 821 7.36 -28.53 -14.72
CA THR A 821 5.90 -28.65 -14.62
C THR A 821 5.53 -30.11 -14.41
N ALA A 822 4.57 -30.35 -13.52
CA ALA A 822 3.89 -31.62 -13.36
C ALA A 822 2.38 -31.41 -13.43
N GLU A 823 1.68 -32.42 -13.92
CA GLU A 823 0.22 -32.44 -13.99
C GLU A 823 -0.33 -33.34 -12.90
N ILE A 824 -1.40 -32.90 -12.25
CA ILE A 824 -2.14 -33.71 -11.29
C ILE A 824 -3.64 -33.55 -11.49
N HIS A 825 -4.37 -34.66 -11.44
CA HIS A 825 -5.82 -34.63 -11.44
C HIS A 825 -6.32 -34.45 -10.00
N ILE A 826 -7.16 -33.44 -9.78
CA ILE A 826 -7.81 -33.21 -8.49
C ILE A 826 -9.29 -33.49 -8.66
N GLU A 827 -9.79 -34.46 -7.90
CA GLU A 827 -11.22 -34.76 -7.81
C GLU A 827 -11.88 -33.74 -6.87
N GLY A 828 -12.67 -32.85 -7.44
CA GLY A 828 -13.44 -31.84 -6.73
C GLY A 828 -14.93 -31.99 -7.02
N GLU A 829 -15.66 -30.89 -7.06
CA GLU A 829 -17.06 -30.87 -7.47
C GLU A 829 -17.25 -30.35 -8.91
N THR A 830 -18.45 -30.56 -9.46
CA THR A 830 -18.90 -29.91 -10.69
C THR A 830 -19.95 -28.88 -10.30
N ILE A 831 -19.73 -27.61 -10.65
CA ILE A 831 -20.69 -26.55 -10.34
C ILE A 831 -21.93 -26.75 -11.22
N PRO A 832 -23.14 -26.91 -10.65
CA PRO A 832 -24.34 -27.09 -11.43
C PRO A 832 -24.71 -25.79 -12.17
N ALA A 833 -25.40 -25.91 -13.31
CA ALA A 833 -25.97 -24.76 -14.01
C ALA A 833 -26.82 -23.88 -13.07
N ARG A 834 -26.76 -22.56 -13.27
CA ARG A 834 -27.39 -21.57 -12.40
C ARG A 834 -28.91 -21.69 -12.49
N ALA A 835 -29.56 -21.80 -11.32
CA ALA A 835 -31.00 -21.81 -11.20
C ALA A 835 -31.50 -20.37 -11.00
N LEU A 836 -32.15 -19.80 -12.01
CA LEU A 836 -32.66 -18.42 -11.96
C LEU A 836 -34.07 -18.30 -11.37
N ASN A 837 -34.68 -19.42 -10.94
CA ASN A 837 -35.99 -19.48 -10.29
C ASN A 837 -35.92 -19.41 -8.76
N VAL A 838 -34.73 -19.15 -8.22
CA VAL A 838 -34.49 -18.78 -6.83
C VAL A 838 -33.90 -17.37 -6.78
N PRO A 839 -34.01 -16.67 -5.64
CA PRO A 839 -33.40 -15.35 -5.50
C PRO A 839 -31.91 -15.39 -5.87
N THR A 840 -31.55 -14.57 -6.85
CA THR A 840 -30.18 -14.41 -7.36
C THR A 840 -29.75 -12.97 -7.12
N PHE A 841 -28.68 -12.77 -6.37
CA PHE A 841 -28.11 -11.44 -6.14
C PHE A 841 -27.48 -10.90 -7.42
N ALA A 842 -27.70 -9.62 -7.68
CA ALA A 842 -27.21 -8.95 -8.88
C ALA A 842 -25.69 -8.85 -8.90
N GLU A 843 -25.05 -8.67 -7.74
CA GLU A 843 -23.58 -8.66 -7.60
C GLU A 843 -22.90 -9.98 -7.98
N ASN A 844 -23.65 -11.08 -8.07
CA ASN A 844 -23.15 -12.41 -8.46
C ASN A 844 -23.12 -12.60 -9.99
N TYR A 845 -22.95 -11.50 -10.76
CA TYR A 845 -22.86 -11.53 -12.21
C TYR A 845 -21.59 -12.24 -12.70
N ASP A 846 -21.63 -12.76 -13.93
CA ASP A 846 -20.49 -13.43 -14.57
C ASP A 846 -19.71 -12.49 -15.52
N ALA A 847 -20.36 -11.43 -16.00
CA ALA A 847 -19.74 -10.34 -16.75
C ALA A 847 -20.57 -9.05 -16.62
N TYR A 848 -19.95 -7.91 -16.89
CA TYR A 848 -20.57 -6.60 -16.78
C TYR A 848 -19.93 -5.57 -17.72
N ALA A 849 -20.59 -4.43 -17.87
CA ALA A 849 -19.97 -3.20 -18.36
C ALA A 849 -20.64 -1.97 -17.73
N ASP A 850 -19.83 -0.94 -17.45
CA ASP A 850 -20.27 0.39 -17.05
C ASP A 850 -21.30 0.41 -15.89
N VAL A 851 -21.09 -0.45 -14.89
CA VAL A 851 -21.86 -0.52 -13.63
C VAL A 851 -20.93 -0.48 -12.41
N LEU A 852 -21.48 -0.12 -11.26
CA LEU A 852 -20.82 -0.19 -9.96
C LEU A 852 -21.66 -0.97 -8.96
N LEU A 853 -20.97 -1.53 -7.96
CA LEU A 853 -21.59 -2.02 -6.75
C LEU A 853 -21.70 -0.91 -5.71
N ASP A 854 -22.88 -0.78 -5.12
CA ASP A 854 -23.24 0.25 -4.16
C ASP A 854 -24.08 -0.34 -3.01
N GLU A 855 -24.33 0.46 -1.98
CA GLU A 855 -24.92 -0.02 -0.73
C GLU A 855 -26.38 -0.47 -0.94
N CYS A 856 -26.75 -1.58 -0.29
CA CYS A 856 -28.13 -1.93 -0.05
C CYS A 856 -28.35 -2.14 1.46
N GLN A 857 -29.14 -1.25 2.07
CA GLN A 857 -29.49 -1.33 3.50
C GLN A 857 -30.32 -2.56 3.87
N GLU A 858 -30.85 -3.30 2.88
CA GLU A 858 -31.53 -4.59 3.08
C GLU A 858 -30.58 -5.80 3.01
N GLY A 859 -29.26 -5.54 2.92
CA GLY A 859 -28.19 -6.53 2.91
C GLY A 859 -27.56 -6.76 1.53
N ARG A 860 -26.27 -7.13 1.53
CA ARG A 860 -25.40 -7.25 0.34
C ARG A 860 -25.34 -5.95 -0.48
N SER A 861 -24.66 -5.95 -1.62
CA SER A 861 -24.55 -4.79 -2.50
C SER A 861 -25.61 -4.84 -3.60
N ALA A 862 -25.91 -3.67 -4.15
CA ALA A 862 -26.71 -3.51 -5.33
C ALA A 862 -25.85 -3.13 -6.53
N VAL A 863 -26.29 -3.50 -7.72
CA VAL A 863 -25.68 -3.07 -8.97
C VAL A 863 -26.45 -1.87 -9.50
N ARG A 864 -25.75 -0.83 -9.94
CA ARG A 864 -26.33 0.32 -10.67
C ARG A 864 -25.44 0.79 -11.81
N ALA A 865 -26.02 1.56 -12.73
CA ALA A 865 -25.25 2.27 -13.74
C ALA A 865 -24.32 3.31 -13.10
N ILE A 866 -23.19 3.58 -13.77
CA ILE A 866 -22.30 4.68 -13.42
C ILE A 866 -22.96 5.99 -13.83
N ALA A 867 -23.03 6.96 -12.91
CA ALA A 867 -23.68 8.25 -13.13
C ALA A 867 -22.71 9.29 -13.74
N PRO A 868 -23.21 10.26 -14.52
CA PRO A 868 -22.39 11.37 -15.00
C PRO A 868 -21.69 12.10 -13.85
N GLY A 869 -20.37 12.29 -13.97
CA GLY A 869 -19.53 12.93 -12.96
C GLY A 869 -18.78 11.98 -12.04
N GLU A 870 -19.12 10.68 -12.03
CA GLU A 870 -18.32 9.66 -11.36
C GLU A 870 -17.05 9.32 -12.15
N SER A 871 -15.99 8.89 -11.45
CA SER A 871 -14.64 8.70 -12.02
C SER A 871 -14.57 7.73 -13.21
N LEU A 872 -15.40 6.68 -13.19
CA LEU A 872 -15.44 5.65 -14.23
C LEU A 872 -16.50 5.91 -15.31
N TYR A 873 -17.24 7.02 -15.24
CA TYR A 873 -18.31 7.33 -16.18
C TYR A 873 -17.80 7.56 -17.59
N ARG A 874 -18.48 6.97 -18.57
CA ARG A 874 -18.17 7.15 -19.99
C ARG A 874 -19.46 7.36 -20.78
N GLU A 875 -19.55 8.54 -21.41
CA GLU A 875 -20.74 8.94 -22.16
C GLU A 875 -21.06 7.96 -23.31
N GLY A 876 -22.34 7.63 -23.46
CA GLY A 876 -22.84 6.81 -24.57
C GLY A 876 -22.59 5.30 -24.45
N ARG A 877 -22.03 4.83 -23.33
CA ARG A 877 -21.89 3.39 -23.08
C ARG A 877 -23.15 2.78 -22.47
N SER A 878 -23.34 1.47 -22.71
CA SER A 878 -24.47 0.72 -22.19
C SER A 878 -24.07 0.03 -20.89
N SER A 879 -24.80 0.32 -19.81
CA SER A 879 -24.59 -0.30 -18.50
C SER A 879 -25.35 -1.62 -18.39
N TRP A 880 -24.67 -2.72 -18.12
CA TRP A 880 -25.31 -4.03 -18.03
C TRP A 880 -24.53 -5.04 -17.19
N ILE A 881 -25.24 -6.08 -16.73
CA ILE A 881 -24.68 -7.29 -16.13
C ILE A 881 -25.23 -8.53 -16.84
N SER A 882 -24.47 -9.62 -16.85
CA SER A 882 -24.92 -10.90 -17.41
C SER A 882 -24.61 -12.10 -16.54
N PHE A 883 -25.47 -13.11 -16.65
CA PHE A 883 -25.41 -14.38 -15.94
C PHE A 883 -25.32 -15.51 -16.96
N HIS A 884 -24.40 -16.45 -16.79
CA HIS A 884 -24.05 -17.49 -17.75
C HIS A 884 -24.32 -18.90 -17.21
N ASP A 885 -24.39 -19.89 -18.12
CA ASP A 885 -24.65 -21.30 -17.82
C ASP A 885 -25.91 -21.47 -16.96
N ASN A 886 -27.01 -20.89 -17.44
CA ASN A 886 -28.30 -20.94 -16.77
C ASN A 886 -29.13 -22.12 -17.29
N ALA A 887 -29.74 -22.87 -16.38
CA ALA A 887 -30.65 -23.97 -16.72
C ALA A 887 -32.12 -23.56 -16.49
N PHE A 888 -32.60 -22.57 -17.25
CA PHE A 888 -33.97 -22.08 -17.11
C PHE A 888 -34.74 -22.05 -18.44
N ARG A 889 -35.95 -22.64 -18.43
CA ARG A 889 -36.83 -22.77 -19.60
C ARG A 889 -38.16 -22.08 -19.32
N GLN A 890 -38.64 -21.28 -20.27
CA GLN A 890 -39.97 -20.64 -20.24
C GLN A 890 -40.17 -19.64 -19.09
N ALA A 891 -39.33 -18.61 -19.01
CA ALA A 891 -39.54 -17.48 -18.10
C ALA A 891 -40.74 -16.64 -18.54
N SER A 892 -41.71 -16.45 -17.64
CA SER A 892 -42.93 -15.68 -17.88
C SER A 892 -42.95 -14.34 -17.16
N GLU A 893 -42.22 -14.22 -16.04
CA GLU A 893 -42.11 -13.01 -15.24
C GLU A 893 -40.70 -12.83 -14.69
N PHE A 894 -40.25 -11.57 -14.66
CA PHE A 894 -39.11 -11.12 -13.87
C PHE A 894 -39.63 -10.41 -12.61
N GLU A 895 -39.08 -10.76 -11.45
CA GLU A 895 -39.30 -10.05 -10.20
C GLU A 895 -37.95 -9.60 -9.64
N GLY A 896 -37.76 -8.30 -9.46
CA GLY A 896 -36.51 -7.72 -8.97
C GLY A 896 -36.73 -6.86 -7.73
N ARG A 897 -35.76 -6.89 -6.80
CA ARG A 897 -35.64 -5.93 -5.70
C ARG A 897 -34.79 -4.75 -6.17
N VAL A 898 -35.44 -3.61 -6.37
CA VAL A 898 -34.88 -2.46 -7.10
C VAL A 898 -35.02 -1.16 -6.32
N ALA A 899 -34.17 -0.21 -6.66
CA ALA A 899 -34.28 1.18 -6.23
C ALA A 899 -33.86 2.09 -7.40
N ALA A 900 -34.23 3.37 -7.33
CA ALA A 900 -33.85 4.37 -8.31
C ALA A 900 -33.02 5.47 -7.65
N PHE A 901 -31.80 5.66 -8.15
CA PHE A 901 -30.84 6.67 -7.71
C PHE A 901 -31.13 7.98 -8.46
N GLY A 902 -31.80 8.91 -7.77
CA GLY A 902 -32.13 10.24 -8.30
C GLY A 902 -33.39 10.24 -9.17
N GLU A 903 -33.29 9.74 -10.41
CA GLU A 903 -34.39 9.76 -11.40
C GLU A 903 -34.96 8.34 -11.63
N ASP A 904 -36.14 8.28 -12.26
CA ASP A 904 -36.73 7.03 -12.73
C ASP A 904 -35.73 6.23 -13.58
N GLY A 905 -35.83 4.91 -13.48
CA GLY A 905 -34.99 3.99 -14.24
C GLY A 905 -35.77 2.86 -14.86
N GLU A 906 -35.10 2.09 -15.72
CA GLU A 906 -35.63 0.87 -16.30
C GLU A 906 -34.58 -0.23 -16.30
N LEU A 907 -35.04 -1.48 -16.14
CA LEU A 907 -34.25 -2.67 -16.37
C LEU A 907 -34.76 -3.37 -17.63
N GLU A 908 -33.93 -3.47 -18.66
CA GLU A 908 -34.25 -4.29 -19.82
C GLU A 908 -33.69 -5.71 -19.61
N ILE A 909 -34.58 -6.70 -19.63
CA ILE A 909 -34.24 -8.11 -19.47
C ILE A 909 -34.07 -8.72 -20.85
N ARG A 910 -32.86 -9.18 -21.16
CA ARG A 910 -32.45 -9.62 -22.50
C ARG A 910 -31.83 -11.02 -22.46
N ALA A 911 -31.94 -11.75 -23.57
CA ALA A 911 -31.25 -13.03 -23.76
C ALA A 911 -29.99 -12.84 -24.61
N GLU A 912 -28.98 -13.71 -24.45
CA GLU A 912 -27.79 -13.80 -25.32
C GLU A 912 -26.87 -12.56 -25.35
N GLY A 913 -27.12 -11.53 -24.54
CA GLY A 913 -26.27 -10.35 -24.39
C GLY A 913 -27.03 -9.01 -24.35
N PRO A 914 -26.31 -7.87 -24.22
CA PRO A 914 -26.92 -6.54 -24.06
C PRO A 914 -27.67 -6.04 -25.30
N GLU A 915 -27.28 -6.47 -26.50
CA GLU A 915 -27.98 -6.18 -27.76
C GLU A 915 -28.85 -7.36 -28.24
N GLY A 916 -28.99 -8.40 -27.41
CA GLY A 916 -29.77 -9.58 -27.73
C GLY A 916 -31.27 -9.37 -27.60
N PRO A 917 -32.08 -10.42 -27.85
CA PRO A 917 -33.54 -10.33 -27.84
C PRO A 917 -34.08 -9.79 -26.51
N LEU A 918 -34.89 -8.73 -26.59
CA LEU A 918 -35.60 -8.17 -25.44
C LEU A 918 -36.70 -9.12 -24.99
N LEU A 919 -36.60 -9.61 -23.75
CA LEU A 919 -37.59 -10.47 -23.13
C LEU A 919 -38.67 -9.65 -22.43
N GLY A 920 -38.30 -8.55 -21.76
CA GLY A 920 -39.22 -7.62 -21.10
C GLY A 920 -38.50 -6.41 -20.53
N THR A 921 -39.27 -5.39 -20.14
CA THR A 921 -38.77 -4.15 -19.53
C THR A 921 -39.47 -3.93 -18.19
N CYS A 922 -38.69 -3.71 -17.14
CA CYS A 922 -39.17 -3.46 -15.78
C CYS A 922 -38.94 -1.98 -15.43
N VAL A 923 -40.01 -1.25 -15.10
CA VAL A 923 -39.91 0.16 -14.68
C VAL A 923 -39.50 0.22 -13.22
N VAL A 924 -38.53 1.09 -12.91
CA VAL A 924 -38.00 1.34 -11.56
C VAL A 924 -38.33 2.79 -11.18
N PRO A 925 -39.38 3.03 -10.38
CA PRO A 925 -39.80 4.38 -10.06
C PRO A 925 -38.81 5.08 -9.12
N GLY A 926 -38.51 6.33 -9.41
CA GLY A 926 -37.75 7.27 -8.59
C GLY A 926 -38.43 7.57 -7.26
N SER A 927 -37.63 7.80 -6.22
CA SER A 927 -38.13 8.23 -4.91
C SER A 927 -37.97 9.75 -4.77
N ALA A 928 -39.09 10.47 -4.60
CA ALA A 928 -39.07 11.92 -4.44
C ALA A 928 -38.19 12.32 -3.23
N GLY A 929 -37.12 13.10 -3.47
CA GLY A 929 -36.23 13.61 -2.44
C GLY A 929 -34.93 12.81 -2.22
N THR A 930 -34.66 11.76 -3.01
CA THR A 930 -33.33 11.11 -3.03
C THR A 930 -32.33 12.00 -3.76
N VAL A 931 -31.24 12.38 -3.08
CA VAL A 931 -30.08 13.06 -3.65
C VAL A 931 -28.87 12.21 -3.31
N ASN A 932 -28.11 11.78 -4.33
CA ASN A 932 -26.88 11.00 -4.18
C ASN A 932 -27.03 9.71 -3.34
N GLY A 933 -28.07 8.91 -3.59
CA GLY A 933 -28.21 7.58 -2.97
C GLY A 933 -28.67 7.55 -1.50
N LYS A 934 -28.87 8.70 -0.83
CA LYS A 934 -29.37 8.73 0.54
C LYS A 934 -30.88 8.49 0.62
N ASN A 935 -31.32 7.64 1.55
CA ASN A 935 -32.72 7.27 1.81
C ASN A 935 -33.41 6.55 0.64
N LEU A 936 -32.70 5.67 -0.07
CA LEU A 936 -33.27 4.84 -1.14
C LEU A 936 -34.39 3.95 -0.59
N GLN A 937 -35.56 4.01 -1.24
CA GLN A 937 -36.64 3.08 -0.97
C GLN A 937 -36.54 1.87 -1.89
N TRP A 938 -36.20 0.73 -1.31
CA TRP A 938 -36.18 -0.55 -2.01
C TRP A 938 -37.62 -1.04 -2.25
N ASN A 939 -37.92 -1.41 -3.49
CA ASN A 939 -39.23 -1.84 -3.94
C ASN A 939 -39.13 -3.14 -4.75
N THR A 940 -40.23 -3.90 -4.83
CA THR A 940 -40.32 -5.08 -5.69
C THR A 940 -40.97 -4.70 -7.01
N ALA A 941 -40.19 -4.70 -8.09
CA ALA A 941 -40.68 -4.44 -9.44
C ALA A 941 -40.89 -5.75 -10.20
N ARG A 942 -41.90 -5.77 -11.07
CA ARG A 942 -42.28 -6.95 -11.86
C ARG A 942 -42.52 -6.57 -13.31
N CYS A 943 -42.12 -7.44 -14.23
CA CYS A 943 -42.53 -7.34 -15.63
C CYS A 943 -42.71 -8.71 -16.27
N SER A 944 -43.57 -8.78 -17.28
CA SER A 944 -43.79 -10.00 -18.05
C SER A 944 -42.66 -10.22 -19.06
N LEU A 945 -42.23 -11.48 -19.19
CA LEU A 945 -41.17 -11.90 -20.10
C LEU A 945 -41.74 -12.70 -21.27
N LYS A 946 -41.12 -12.55 -22.44
CA LYS A 946 -41.41 -13.31 -23.67
C LYS A 946 -40.28 -14.30 -23.98
N ALA A 947 -39.99 -15.21 -23.04
CA ALA A 947 -38.96 -16.23 -23.24
C ALA A 947 -39.57 -17.54 -23.78
N GLU A 948 -39.62 -17.69 -25.10
CA GLU A 948 -40.14 -18.91 -25.75
C GLU A 948 -39.11 -20.07 -25.81
N ARG A 949 -37.88 -19.84 -25.34
CA ARG A 949 -36.74 -20.77 -25.41
C ARG A 949 -35.98 -20.83 -24.09
N GLU A 950 -35.04 -21.77 -24.00
CA GLU A 950 -34.07 -21.86 -22.91
C GLU A 950 -33.18 -20.60 -22.90
N ILE A 951 -33.02 -20.00 -21.71
CA ILE A 951 -32.18 -18.82 -21.52
C ILE A 951 -30.84 -19.32 -21.00
N ASN A 952 -29.85 -19.49 -21.87
CA ASN A 952 -28.51 -19.91 -21.43
C ASN A 952 -27.73 -18.72 -20.86
N GLN A 953 -27.88 -17.54 -21.47
CA GLN A 953 -27.31 -16.28 -21.00
C GLN A 953 -28.41 -15.24 -20.79
N LEU A 954 -28.54 -14.75 -19.55
CA LEU A 954 -29.41 -13.64 -19.19
C LEU A 954 -28.57 -12.36 -19.11
N CYS A 955 -29.05 -11.27 -19.70
CA CYS A 955 -28.45 -9.94 -19.57
C CYS A 955 -29.48 -8.96 -19.03
N ILE A 956 -29.08 -8.12 -18.08
CA ILE A 956 -29.90 -7.06 -17.50
C ILE A 956 -29.22 -5.74 -17.85
N VAL A 957 -29.87 -4.91 -18.65
CA VAL A 957 -29.38 -3.58 -19.05
C VAL A 957 -30.05 -2.52 -18.18
N PHE A 958 -29.23 -1.66 -17.58
CA PHE A 958 -29.67 -0.57 -16.71
C PHE A 958 -29.88 0.71 -17.54
N LYS A 959 -31.00 1.39 -17.31
CA LYS A 959 -31.32 2.71 -17.87
C LYS A 959 -31.73 3.66 -16.75
N GLY A 960 -31.43 4.95 -16.92
CA GLY A 960 -31.74 5.98 -15.91
C GLY A 960 -31.09 5.67 -14.56
N GLY A 961 -31.79 5.99 -13.46
CA GLY A 961 -31.28 5.76 -12.11
C GLY A 961 -31.42 4.32 -11.58
N ALA A 962 -31.74 3.33 -12.42
CA ALA A 962 -32.06 1.99 -11.95
C ALA A 962 -30.91 1.30 -11.20
N ALA A 963 -31.25 0.67 -10.08
CA ALA A 963 -30.40 -0.24 -9.33
C ALA A 963 -31.13 -1.54 -9.00
N LEU A 964 -30.37 -2.63 -8.90
CA LEU A 964 -30.88 -3.98 -8.65
C LEU A 964 -30.05 -4.65 -7.56
N GLN A 965 -30.70 -5.12 -6.49
CA GLN A 965 -30.05 -5.92 -5.45
C GLN A 965 -30.12 -7.41 -5.79
N GLN A 966 -31.30 -7.92 -6.11
CA GLN A 966 -31.53 -9.32 -6.43
C GLN A 966 -32.75 -9.49 -7.33
N PHE A 967 -32.85 -10.63 -8.01
CA PHE A 967 -33.99 -10.96 -8.85
C PHE A 967 -34.32 -12.46 -8.84
N VAL A 968 -35.49 -12.80 -9.37
CA VAL A 968 -35.91 -14.16 -9.66
C VAL A 968 -36.75 -14.20 -10.94
N LEU A 969 -36.60 -15.26 -11.74
CA LEU A 969 -37.44 -15.56 -12.90
C LEU A 969 -38.52 -16.58 -12.53
N LYS A 970 -39.77 -16.34 -12.95
CA LYS A 970 -40.90 -17.24 -12.67
C LYS A 970 -41.50 -17.88 -13.92
#